data_AF-A0A924JVJ0-F1
#
_entry.id   AF-A0A924JVJ0-F1
#
_cell.length_a   1.000
_cell.length_b   1.000
_cell.length_c   1.000
_cell.angle_alpha   90.00
_cell.angle_beta   90.00
_cell.angle_gamma   90.00
#
_symmetry.space_group_name_H-M   'P 1'
#
loop_
_entity.id
_entity.type
_entity.pdbx_description
1 polymer ?
#
loop_
_entity_poly.entity_id
_entity_poly.type
_entity_poly.pdbx_seq_one_letter_code
_entity_poly.pdbx_strand_id
1 'polypeptide(L)'
;MTRWVVLTGTVALVAGLAPAANAAPAPTSATDSFTRVVDNGLGTADRGGKYKTKKARSGTLSVNGSRAVARLQSGSSFETSLPSMKATDTSVRTVFKLKAMPRRGGVYYGVVARKTGNFYYRATVTTTSRGQVRLSVARFDGSTRNNVNLAKTAVLPWKYKAGRSFTLQMQVSGQSAVTISARAWISGSAAPAWQTTAVDTSSRRLTNAGNAGVWGYLSKYSSASTISFDNLRATSFQPVTAGPGPVVPPTAVTPPAPGADPQPTDPARRGADAPGTARYPVPAEAIFVSPRGSSEGDGSVDDPFGSVAAALASASSGSTIVLRAGTYTESVSTSSAKQLTIQNYPGEEAWFDGSVPVSSWTKSGSNWTSSGWSTQFDSNASFVQGTDQPERFVDPAHPMASHPDQVFIDGQALTQVAGAAAVKPGNFAVDYAEKTITIGDDPTGRSVRSSKLQTALLLLGPKSEVKGVGFRRYATSMAMGRGAVYVAGKADGSSLRNLTFEDNSTIGASIIKADVTMEKVTVRRSGLMGIGASKADRLVIKNSLIDQSNVERFKPQPAAGGIKITRQRGVTITNTTVSSSYNSIGIWTDESTVGIQITRSTVKNSGSIGIEVELSDDAIIADNISTGNKTGILVFDTGNVQIYNNYLGNNWFMGLKLAQDERRQASPTAVGRDPRRDYPDPTVPWINRNITIANNVFTGTGLFQFYALDGKTNIHTDSMVKQMQGNAFAAKIPDQNPTVIAWGSSDNKTLVRYQSAEEFAKAKSWVNSTVPGSLLSRHGSSLRAAVKGIDRTAVKLPADVAESIGQAAGSQRVGPYTDE
;
A
#
# COMPACT_ATOMS: atom_id res chain seq x y z
N MET A 1 -17.54 -72.30 -54.38
CA MET A 1 -17.66 -72.65 -52.95
C MET A 1 -16.70 -71.79 -52.15
N THR A 2 -17.20 -71.23 -51.05
CA THR A 2 -16.46 -70.71 -49.88
C THR A 2 -15.59 -69.44 -50.05
N ARG A 3 -16.09 -68.39 -49.40
CA ARG A 3 -15.63 -67.01 -49.20
C ARG A 3 -14.14 -66.82 -48.88
N TRP A 4 -13.54 -65.80 -49.51
CA TRP A 4 -12.40 -65.05 -48.99
C TRP A 4 -12.64 -63.57 -49.33
N VAL A 5 -12.76 -62.70 -48.32
CA VAL A 5 -12.85 -61.25 -48.53
C VAL A 5 -11.63 -60.57 -47.93
N VAL A 6 -11.00 -59.84 -48.82
CA VAL A 6 -9.80 -59.00 -48.78
C VAL A 6 -9.81 -58.00 -47.61
N LEU A 7 -8.70 -57.96 -46.87
CA LEU A 7 -8.34 -56.86 -45.97
C LEU A 7 -7.46 -55.86 -46.73
N THR A 8 -7.91 -54.63 -46.93
CA THR A 8 -7.11 -53.50 -47.43
C THR A 8 -6.43 -52.78 -46.27
N GLY A 9 -5.10 -52.73 -46.30
CA GLY A 9 -4.29 -51.97 -45.36
C GLY A 9 -4.34 -50.46 -45.60
N THR A 10 -4.40 -49.69 -44.51
CA THR A 10 -4.17 -48.24 -44.51
C THR A 10 -3.18 -47.94 -43.38
N VAL A 11 -2.14 -47.18 -43.71
CA VAL A 11 -1.06 -46.76 -42.80
C VAL A 11 -1.63 -45.83 -41.72
N ALA A 12 -1.53 -46.25 -40.45
CA ALA A 12 -1.97 -45.45 -39.29
C ALA A 12 -0.77 -44.79 -38.60
N LEU A 13 -0.81 -43.46 -38.51
CA LEU A 13 0.10 -42.63 -37.73
C LEU A 13 -0.11 -42.92 -36.23
N VAL A 14 0.97 -43.29 -35.53
CA VAL A 14 0.95 -43.55 -34.08
C VAL A 14 0.95 -42.22 -33.32
N ALA A 15 -0.15 -41.90 -32.64
CA ALA A 15 -0.20 -40.87 -31.61
C ALA A 15 0.01 -41.53 -30.23
N GLY A 16 1.13 -41.20 -29.58
CA GLY A 16 1.44 -41.68 -28.23
C GLY A 16 0.48 -41.07 -27.19
N LEU A 17 -0.14 -41.95 -26.38
CA LEU A 17 -0.90 -41.58 -25.18
C LEU A 17 0.05 -41.00 -24.12
N ALA A 18 -0.16 -39.74 -23.73
CA ALA A 18 0.43 -39.17 -22.53
C ALA A 18 -0.27 -39.72 -21.26
N PRO A 19 0.45 -39.96 -20.15
CA PRO A 19 -0.13 -40.48 -18.92
C PRO A 19 -1.05 -39.43 -18.24
N ALA A 20 -2.17 -39.88 -17.68
CA ALA A 20 -3.10 -39.06 -16.93
C ALA A 20 -2.41 -38.40 -15.73
N ALA A 21 -2.49 -37.06 -15.64
CA ALA A 21 -2.01 -36.32 -14.47
C ALA A 21 -2.87 -36.67 -13.24
N ASN A 22 -2.22 -37.10 -12.15
CA ASN A 22 -2.88 -37.36 -10.87
C ASN A 22 -3.60 -36.09 -10.38
N ALA A 23 -4.93 -36.17 -10.21
CA ALA A 23 -5.70 -35.13 -9.55
C ALA A 23 -5.21 -34.97 -8.10
N ALA A 24 -4.91 -33.73 -7.70
CA ALA A 24 -4.60 -33.43 -6.30
C ALA A 24 -5.80 -33.83 -5.41
N PRO A 25 -5.58 -34.51 -4.27
CA PRO A 25 -6.67 -34.98 -3.44
C PRO A 25 -7.51 -33.80 -2.94
N ALA A 26 -8.84 -33.95 -2.96
CA ALA A 26 -9.77 -32.92 -2.52
C ALA A 26 -9.44 -32.45 -1.09
N PRO A 27 -9.57 -31.14 -0.80
CA PRO A 27 -9.24 -30.61 0.52
C PRO A 27 -10.08 -31.31 1.60
N THR A 28 -9.41 -31.87 2.60
CA THR A 28 -10.09 -32.45 3.76
C THR A 28 -10.82 -31.35 4.50
N SER A 29 -12.11 -31.54 4.73
CA SER A 29 -12.95 -30.56 5.40
C SER A 29 -13.87 -31.24 6.41
N ALA A 30 -14.12 -30.53 7.49
CA ALA A 30 -15.08 -30.89 8.50
C ALA A 30 -15.97 -29.67 8.79
N THR A 31 -17.28 -29.86 8.72
CA THR A 31 -18.26 -28.80 8.88
C THR A 31 -19.40 -29.28 9.73
N ASP A 32 -19.96 -28.38 10.54
CA ASP A 32 -21.09 -28.69 11.39
C ASP A 32 -21.96 -27.45 11.61
N SER A 33 -23.19 -27.53 11.13
CA SER A 33 -24.26 -26.55 11.32
C SER A 33 -24.98 -26.71 12.66
N PHE A 34 -24.84 -27.86 13.32
CA PHE A 34 -25.47 -28.20 14.61
C PHE A 34 -27.02 -28.16 14.59
N THR A 35 -27.62 -28.54 13.46
CA THR A 35 -29.08 -28.58 13.25
C THR A 35 -29.76 -29.85 13.80
N ARG A 36 -28.98 -30.82 14.32
CA ARG A 36 -29.46 -32.06 14.95
C ARG A 36 -29.77 -31.92 16.45
N VAL A 37 -30.47 -32.88 17.02
CA VAL A 37 -30.67 -33.00 18.48
C VAL A 37 -29.80 -34.13 19.02
N VAL A 38 -29.00 -33.84 20.06
CA VAL A 38 -28.13 -34.79 20.77
C VAL A 38 -28.09 -34.42 22.25
N ASP A 39 -28.55 -35.30 23.13
CA ASP A 39 -28.67 -34.99 24.56
C ASP A 39 -27.34 -35.06 25.33
N ASN A 40 -26.38 -35.85 24.83
CA ASN A 40 -25.07 -36.00 25.45
C ASN A 40 -23.94 -36.03 24.42
N GLY A 41 -23.10 -34.98 24.44
CA GLY A 41 -22.03 -34.73 23.48
C GLY A 41 -22.49 -33.95 22.26
N LEU A 42 -21.68 -34.00 21.19
CA LEU A 42 -22.00 -33.38 19.91
C LEU A 42 -22.48 -34.39 18.87
N GLY A 43 -22.34 -35.70 19.08
CA GLY A 43 -22.70 -36.71 18.07
C GLY A 43 -21.76 -36.69 16.86
N THR A 44 -22.32 -36.69 15.66
CA THR A 44 -21.60 -36.73 14.37
C THR A 44 -21.75 -35.39 13.65
N ALA A 45 -20.65 -34.80 13.18
CA ALA A 45 -20.68 -33.57 12.39
C ALA A 45 -21.26 -33.84 10.99
N ASP A 46 -21.87 -32.81 10.37
CA ASP A 46 -22.40 -32.87 9.00
C ASP A 46 -21.34 -33.35 8.01
N ARG A 47 -20.09 -32.93 8.22
CA ARG A 47 -18.90 -33.45 7.55
C ARG A 47 -17.77 -33.56 8.57
N GLY A 48 -17.04 -34.67 8.59
CA GLY A 48 -15.94 -34.89 9.54
C GLY A 48 -16.20 -35.94 10.63
N GLY A 49 -17.29 -36.70 10.53
CA GLY A 49 -17.53 -37.90 11.36
C GLY A 49 -17.84 -37.59 12.83
N LYS A 50 -17.73 -38.62 13.68
CA LYS A 50 -18.09 -38.54 15.10
C LYS A 50 -17.09 -37.69 15.88
N TYR A 51 -17.59 -36.80 16.73
CA TYR A 51 -16.74 -36.02 17.63
C TYR A 51 -16.10 -36.91 18.69
N LYS A 52 -14.82 -36.66 18.94
CA LYS A 52 -14.14 -37.13 20.16
C LYS A 52 -14.18 -36.02 21.20
N THR A 53 -14.82 -36.29 22.34
CA THR A 53 -14.99 -35.33 23.44
C THR A 53 -14.12 -35.71 24.63
N LYS A 54 -13.49 -34.72 25.25
CA LYS A 54 -12.76 -34.83 26.52
C LYS A 54 -13.23 -33.74 27.49
N LYS A 55 -13.02 -33.98 28.78
CA LYS A 55 -13.23 -33.02 29.90
C LYS A 55 -14.66 -32.54 30.12
N ALA A 56 -15.59 -32.79 29.19
CA ALA A 56 -17.01 -32.52 29.39
C ALA A 56 -17.62 -33.48 30.42
N ARG A 57 -18.35 -32.96 31.40
CA ARG A 57 -19.18 -33.79 32.29
C ARG A 57 -20.38 -34.32 31.51
N SER A 58 -20.87 -35.51 31.84
CA SER A 58 -22.05 -36.09 31.18
C SER A 58 -23.24 -35.12 31.26
N GLY A 59 -23.98 -34.98 30.15
CA GLY A 59 -25.14 -34.08 30.04
C GLY A 59 -24.82 -32.58 29.98
N THR A 60 -23.54 -32.19 30.02
CA THR A 60 -23.15 -30.76 29.99
C THR A 60 -22.84 -30.24 28.59
N LEU A 61 -22.65 -31.13 27.61
CA LEU A 61 -22.49 -30.79 26.19
C LEU A 61 -23.62 -31.46 25.43
N SER A 62 -24.32 -30.72 24.58
CA SER A 62 -25.49 -31.20 23.82
C SER A 62 -25.64 -30.41 22.52
N VAL A 63 -26.51 -30.87 21.62
CA VAL A 63 -26.98 -30.12 20.44
C VAL A 63 -28.50 -30.07 20.49
N ASN A 64 -29.09 -28.89 20.31
CA ASN A 64 -30.52 -28.67 20.59
C ASN A 64 -31.40 -28.49 19.34
N GLY A 65 -30.92 -28.93 18.17
CA GLY A 65 -31.60 -28.70 16.88
C GLY A 65 -31.25 -27.39 16.19
N SER A 66 -30.49 -26.51 16.83
CA SER A 66 -30.04 -25.24 16.22
C SER A 66 -28.58 -24.87 16.47
N ARG A 67 -28.00 -25.36 17.58
CA ARG A 67 -26.64 -25.05 18.01
C ARG A 67 -26.15 -26.07 19.01
N ALA A 68 -24.83 -26.16 19.17
CA ALA A 68 -24.24 -26.83 20.31
C ALA A 68 -24.36 -25.97 21.57
N VAL A 69 -24.54 -26.63 22.71
CA VAL A 69 -24.72 -26.02 24.02
C VAL A 69 -23.81 -26.68 25.04
N ALA A 70 -22.91 -25.90 25.63
CA ALA A 70 -22.02 -26.30 26.73
C ALA A 70 -22.45 -25.59 28.03
N ARG A 71 -23.04 -26.34 28.96
CA ARG A 71 -23.45 -25.88 30.30
C ARG A 71 -22.31 -26.09 31.30
N LEU A 72 -21.47 -25.07 31.47
CA LEU A 72 -20.26 -25.16 32.28
C LEU A 72 -20.51 -24.76 33.73
N GLN A 73 -20.02 -25.61 34.64
CA GLN A 73 -19.88 -25.32 36.06
C GLN A 73 -18.55 -24.63 36.35
N SER A 74 -18.42 -23.98 37.50
CA SER A 74 -17.18 -23.32 37.92
C SER A 74 -15.99 -24.28 37.83
N GLY A 75 -14.94 -23.89 37.10
CA GLY A 75 -13.72 -24.69 36.94
C GLY A 75 -13.83 -25.85 35.93
N SER A 76 -14.96 -25.99 35.23
CA SER A 76 -15.15 -27.06 34.23
C SER A 76 -14.74 -26.61 32.82
N SER A 77 -14.37 -27.57 31.98
CA SER A 77 -14.01 -27.35 30.57
C SER A 77 -14.63 -28.42 29.68
N PHE A 78 -14.62 -28.19 28.38
CA PHE A 78 -14.82 -29.23 27.38
C PHE A 78 -13.79 -29.07 26.28
N GLU A 79 -13.47 -30.17 25.61
CA GLU A 79 -12.66 -30.19 24.41
C GLU A 79 -13.28 -31.18 23.44
N THR A 80 -13.44 -30.77 22.20
CA THR A 80 -13.90 -31.64 21.12
C THR A 80 -12.91 -31.61 19.97
N SER A 81 -12.87 -32.71 19.22
CA SER A 81 -12.09 -32.79 17.98
C SER A 81 -12.77 -33.72 16.99
N LEU A 82 -12.50 -33.52 15.70
CA LEU A 82 -13.00 -34.34 14.60
C LEU A 82 -11.85 -35.19 14.06
N PRO A 83 -11.72 -36.47 14.47
CA PRO A 83 -10.54 -37.28 14.13
C PRO A 83 -10.44 -37.66 12.66
N SER A 84 -11.54 -37.60 11.90
CA SER A 84 -11.51 -37.90 10.46
C SER A 84 -10.84 -36.78 9.65
N MET A 85 -10.77 -35.56 10.19
CA MET A 85 -10.01 -34.48 9.58
C MET A 85 -8.54 -34.60 9.97
N LYS A 86 -7.67 -34.67 8.97
CA LYS A 86 -6.23 -34.60 9.11
C LYS A 86 -5.69 -33.61 8.08
N ALA A 87 -5.10 -32.52 8.57
CA ALA A 87 -4.46 -31.54 7.72
C ALA A 87 -3.29 -30.86 8.45
N THR A 88 -2.24 -30.54 7.71
CA THR A 88 -1.14 -29.68 8.17
C THR A 88 -1.62 -28.24 8.16
N ASP A 89 -2.14 -27.77 7.03
CA ASP A 89 -2.56 -26.39 6.85
C ASP A 89 -4.07 -26.30 6.94
N THR A 90 -4.58 -25.54 7.90
CA THR A 90 -6.00 -25.61 8.30
C THR A 90 -6.53 -24.26 8.72
N SER A 91 -7.68 -23.87 8.18
CA SER A 91 -8.47 -22.76 8.69
C SER A 91 -9.63 -23.32 9.51
N VAL A 92 -9.76 -22.90 10.77
CA VAL A 92 -10.85 -23.31 11.67
C VAL A 92 -11.63 -22.07 12.07
N ARG A 93 -12.93 -22.06 11.78
CA ARG A 93 -13.87 -20.99 12.09
C ARG A 93 -15.08 -21.53 12.83
N THR A 94 -15.60 -20.78 13.80
CA THR A 94 -16.83 -21.10 14.53
C THR A 94 -17.49 -19.80 14.97
N VAL A 95 -18.79 -19.84 15.19
CA VAL A 95 -19.55 -18.77 15.84
C VAL A 95 -19.90 -19.22 17.25
N PHE A 96 -19.74 -18.33 18.24
CA PHE A 96 -20.07 -18.61 19.63
C PHE A 96 -20.77 -17.44 20.30
N LYS A 97 -21.52 -17.77 21.36
CA LYS A 97 -22.33 -16.85 22.15
C LYS A 97 -22.31 -17.28 23.62
N LEU A 98 -22.21 -16.30 24.52
CA LEU A 98 -22.35 -16.49 25.95
C LEU A 98 -23.77 -16.13 26.38
N LYS A 99 -24.41 -17.02 27.15
CA LYS A 99 -25.74 -16.76 27.72
C LYS A 99 -25.67 -15.66 28.77
N ALA A 100 -24.63 -15.64 29.59
CA ALA A 100 -24.41 -14.65 30.64
C ALA A 100 -22.92 -14.34 30.81
N MET A 101 -22.63 -13.11 31.23
CA MET A 101 -21.28 -12.67 31.57
C MET A 101 -20.83 -13.25 32.91
N PRO A 102 -19.55 -13.60 33.09
CA PRO A 102 -19.06 -14.08 34.38
C PRO A 102 -19.06 -12.93 35.40
N ARG A 103 -19.54 -13.15 36.62
CA ARG A 103 -19.52 -12.11 37.68
C ARG A 103 -18.11 -11.85 38.23
N ARG A 104 -17.29 -12.90 38.32
CA ARG A 104 -15.84 -12.88 38.66
C ARG A 104 -15.11 -13.88 37.77
N GLY A 105 -13.81 -13.72 37.56
CA GLY A 105 -13.03 -14.58 36.65
C GLY A 105 -13.30 -14.30 35.16
N GLY A 106 -13.42 -15.36 34.36
CA GLY A 106 -13.55 -15.26 32.90
C GLY A 106 -14.09 -16.53 32.23
N VAL A 107 -14.65 -16.35 31.04
CA VAL A 107 -15.06 -17.42 30.13
C VAL A 107 -14.06 -17.49 28.98
N TYR A 108 -13.67 -18.70 28.62
CA TYR A 108 -12.68 -18.95 27.59
C TYR A 108 -13.30 -19.85 26.53
N TYR A 109 -13.21 -19.43 25.27
CA TYR A 109 -13.68 -20.22 24.13
C TYR A 109 -12.62 -20.19 23.04
N GLY A 110 -12.32 -21.33 22.43
CA GLY A 110 -11.22 -21.45 21.50
C GLY A 110 -11.45 -22.46 20.39
N VAL A 111 -10.72 -22.26 19.30
CA VAL A 111 -10.60 -23.20 18.19
C VAL A 111 -9.23 -23.88 18.25
N VAL A 112 -9.21 -25.16 17.92
CA VAL A 112 -8.02 -26.03 17.98
C VAL A 112 -7.71 -26.51 16.56
N ALA A 113 -6.42 -26.49 16.19
CA ALA A 113 -5.93 -27.03 14.93
C ALA A 113 -4.64 -27.82 15.13
N ARG A 114 -4.32 -28.66 14.12
CA ARG A 114 -3.14 -29.52 14.09
C ARG A 114 -2.99 -30.38 15.35
N LYS A 115 -4.13 -30.92 15.84
CA LYS A 115 -4.17 -31.71 17.08
C LYS A 115 -3.76 -33.16 16.88
N THR A 116 -2.78 -33.59 17.66
CA THR A 116 -2.33 -34.98 17.79
C THR A 116 -2.21 -35.33 19.27
N GLY A 117 -3.15 -36.15 19.77
CA GLY A 117 -3.24 -36.45 21.21
C GLY A 117 -3.47 -35.17 22.05
N ASN A 118 -2.49 -34.82 22.87
CA ASN A 118 -2.50 -33.60 23.70
C ASN A 118 -1.59 -32.49 23.16
N PHE A 119 -1.03 -32.65 21.97
CA PHE A 119 -0.25 -31.61 21.27
C PHE A 119 -1.16 -30.88 20.27
N TYR A 120 -1.25 -29.56 20.36
CA TYR A 120 -2.08 -28.76 19.44
C TYR A 120 -1.78 -27.25 19.52
N TYR A 121 -2.15 -26.51 18.47
CA TYR A 121 -2.26 -25.05 18.52
C TYR A 121 -3.70 -24.64 18.89
N ARG A 122 -3.85 -23.57 19.67
CA ARG A 122 -5.16 -23.04 20.04
C ARG A 122 -5.19 -21.52 20.00
N ALA A 123 -6.20 -20.97 19.33
CA ALA A 123 -6.62 -19.58 19.48
C ALA A 123 -7.73 -19.51 20.53
N THR A 124 -7.61 -18.61 21.50
CA THR A 124 -8.56 -18.49 22.61
C THR A 124 -9.07 -17.06 22.74
N VAL A 125 -10.39 -16.90 22.68
CA VAL A 125 -11.08 -15.71 23.14
C VAL A 125 -11.36 -15.84 24.63
N THR A 126 -10.83 -14.90 25.41
CA THR A 126 -11.10 -14.76 26.85
C THR A 126 -12.00 -13.56 27.09
N THR A 127 -13.12 -13.78 27.75
CA THR A 127 -14.07 -12.75 28.15
C THR A 127 -14.05 -12.59 29.65
N THR A 128 -13.68 -11.40 30.14
CA THR A 128 -13.62 -11.10 31.58
C THR A 128 -14.97 -10.62 32.13
N SER A 129 -15.09 -10.51 33.46
CA SER A 129 -16.30 -10.00 34.11
C SER A 129 -16.67 -8.57 33.75
N ARG A 130 -15.68 -7.75 33.34
CA ARG A 130 -15.91 -6.37 32.85
C ARG A 130 -16.25 -6.29 31.36
N GLY A 131 -16.42 -7.43 30.71
CA GLY A 131 -16.66 -7.50 29.26
C GLY A 131 -15.42 -7.32 28.41
N GLN A 132 -14.23 -7.13 28.97
CA GLN A 132 -13.00 -7.04 28.16
C GLN A 132 -12.78 -8.37 27.45
N VAL A 133 -12.44 -8.28 26.16
CA VAL A 133 -12.17 -9.43 25.32
C VAL A 133 -10.69 -9.47 24.97
N ARG A 134 -10.09 -10.63 25.13
CA ARG A 134 -8.68 -10.87 24.80
C ARG A 134 -8.58 -12.05 23.85
N LEU A 135 -7.68 -11.97 22.88
CA LEU A 135 -7.39 -13.02 21.93
C LEU A 135 -5.93 -13.44 22.07
N SER A 136 -5.69 -14.73 22.31
CA SER A 136 -4.34 -15.31 22.40
C SER A 136 -4.19 -16.51 21.48
N VAL A 137 -2.95 -16.75 21.04
CA VAL A 137 -2.52 -17.95 20.32
C VAL A 137 -1.43 -18.65 21.11
N ALA A 138 -1.58 -19.96 21.32
CA ALA A 138 -0.65 -20.74 22.12
C ALA A 138 -0.45 -22.15 21.54
N ARG A 139 0.75 -22.71 21.77
CA ARG A 139 1.05 -24.13 21.57
C ARG A 139 0.89 -24.89 22.88
N PHE A 140 0.35 -26.10 22.81
CA PHE A 140 0.21 -27.02 23.93
C PHE A 140 1.10 -28.23 23.70
N ASP A 141 1.96 -28.53 24.67
CA ASP A 141 3.02 -29.53 24.57
C ASP A 141 2.71 -30.71 25.52
N GLY A 142 1.66 -31.47 25.18
CA GLY A 142 1.29 -32.72 25.88
C GLY A 142 0.44 -32.56 27.14
N SER A 143 0.38 -31.37 27.74
CA SER A 143 -0.43 -31.06 28.93
C SER A 143 -0.95 -29.62 28.89
N THR A 144 -2.11 -29.36 29.52
CA THR A 144 -2.62 -27.98 29.63
C THR A 144 -1.77 -27.06 30.51
N ARG A 145 -0.91 -27.62 31.37
CA ARG A 145 0.06 -26.83 32.16
C ARG A 145 1.33 -26.50 31.38
N ASN A 146 1.65 -27.29 30.36
CA ASN A 146 2.81 -27.08 29.49
C ASN A 146 2.35 -26.43 28.19
N ASN A 147 2.07 -25.12 28.26
CA ASN A 147 1.68 -24.34 27.11
C ASN A 147 2.60 -23.12 26.95
N VAL A 148 2.81 -22.73 25.70
CA VAL A 148 3.62 -21.57 25.31
C VAL A 148 2.72 -20.60 24.57
N ASN A 149 2.56 -19.39 25.11
CA ASN A 149 1.95 -18.30 24.36
C ASN A 149 2.92 -17.89 23.25
N LEU A 150 2.47 -17.95 22.00
CA LEU A 150 3.33 -17.72 20.84
C LEU A 150 3.35 -16.25 20.40
N ALA A 151 2.38 -15.47 20.87
CA ALA A 151 2.30 -14.03 20.65
C ALA A 151 1.77 -13.33 21.90
N LYS A 152 2.02 -12.02 21.98
CA LYS A 152 1.39 -11.14 22.96
C LYS A 152 -0.14 -11.25 22.83
N THR A 153 -0.82 -11.39 23.96
CA THR A 153 -2.29 -11.46 23.99
C THR A 153 -2.88 -10.14 23.52
N ALA A 154 -3.66 -10.17 22.44
CA ALA A 154 -4.33 -8.99 21.90
C ALA A 154 -5.54 -8.64 22.77
N VAL A 155 -5.67 -7.38 23.17
CA VAL A 155 -6.90 -6.86 23.78
C VAL A 155 -7.77 -6.33 22.65
N LEU A 156 -8.96 -6.91 22.47
CA LEU A 156 -9.84 -6.52 21.38
C LEU A 156 -10.56 -5.20 21.74
N PRO A 157 -10.77 -4.30 20.77
CA PRO A 157 -11.24 -2.94 21.02
C PRO A 157 -12.71 -2.85 21.43
N TRP A 158 -13.40 -3.99 21.50
CA TRP A 158 -14.82 -4.09 21.84
C TRP A 158 -15.03 -4.97 23.08
N LYS A 159 -16.12 -4.66 23.80
CA LYS A 159 -16.54 -5.44 24.96
C LYS A 159 -17.56 -6.51 24.56
N TYR A 160 -17.48 -7.66 25.20
CA TYR A 160 -18.48 -8.70 25.07
C TYR A 160 -19.78 -8.29 25.78
N LYS A 161 -20.92 -8.46 25.10
CA LYS A 161 -22.25 -8.38 25.69
C LYS A 161 -22.91 -9.75 25.60
N ALA A 162 -23.46 -10.23 26.72
CA ALA A 162 -24.21 -11.47 26.76
C ALA A 162 -25.31 -11.44 25.69
N GLY A 163 -25.59 -12.60 25.07
CA GLY A 163 -26.61 -12.67 24.03
C GLY A 163 -26.11 -12.43 22.60
N ARG A 164 -24.95 -11.80 22.40
CA ARG A 164 -24.39 -11.48 21.06
C ARG A 164 -23.51 -12.61 20.54
N SER A 165 -23.63 -12.91 19.24
CA SER A 165 -22.81 -13.94 18.56
C SER A 165 -21.51 -13.36 18.02
N PHE A 166 -20.42 -14.11 18.14
CA PHE A 166 -19.09 -13.72 17.69
C PHE A 166 -18.45 -14.85 16.90
N THR A 167 -17.80 -14.51 15.81
CA THR A 167 -17.00 -15.45 15.03
C THR A 167 -15.57 -15.44 15.55
N LEU A 168 -15.00 -16.63 15.76
CA LEU A 168 -13.57 -16.85 16.01
C LEU A 168 -13.01 -17.65 14.83
N GLN A 169 -11.88 -17.20 14.30
CA GLN A 169 -11.13 -17.90 13.26
C GLN A 169 -9.66 -18.01 13.62
N MET A 170 -9.07 -19.18 13.35
CA MET A 170 -7.63 -19.42 13.36
C MET A 170 -7.21 -20.03 12.03
N GLN A 171 -6.04 -19.63 11.53
CA GLN A 171 -5.38 -20.26 10.40
C GLN A 171 -3.99 -20.73 10.83
N VAL A 172 -3.66 -21.98 10.51
CA VAL A 172 -2.33 -22.57 10.72
C VAL A 172 -1.78 -22.97 9.36
N SER A 173 -0.56 -22.55 9.03
CA SER A 173 0.11 -22.87 7.76
C SER A 173 1.61 -23.11 7.93
N GLY A 174 2.17 -24.01 7.13
CA GLY A 174 3.61 -24.27 7.04
C GLY A 174 4.11 -25.33 8.03
N GLN A 175 5.28 -25.90 7.77
CA GLN A 175 5.89 -26.97 8.58
C GLN A 175 7.31 -26.61 9.05
N SER A 176 8.13 -26.00 8.19
CA SER A 176 9.49 -25.53 8.52
C SER A 176 9.47 -24.36 9.52
N ALA A 177 8.56 -23.42 9.28
CA ALA A 177 8.09 -22.43 10.25
C ALA A 177 6.56 -22.53 10.22
N VAL A 178 5.93 -22.61 11.39
CA VAL A 178 4.47 -22.73 11.46
C VAL A 178 3.89 -21.36 11.78
N THR A 179 3.16 -20.77 10.84
CA THR A 179 2.44 -19.52 11.07
C THR A 179 1.06 -19.82 11.66
N ILE A 180 0.72 -19.16 12.75
CA ILE A 180 -0.57 -19.26 13.44
C ILE A 180 -1.16 -17.86 13.54
N SER A 181 -2.23 -17.61 12.79
CA SER A 181 -2.96 -16.35 12.79
C SER A 181 -4.35 -16.55 13.39
N ALA A 182 -4.83 -15.61 14.21
CA ALA A 182 -6.17 -15.64 14.76
C ALA A 182 -6.84 -14.28 14.75
N ARG A 183 -8.17 -14.30 14.60
CA ARG A 183 -9.05 -13.13 14.67
C ARG A 183 -10.40 -13.50 15.25
N ALA A 184 -11.02 -12.56 15.96
CA ALA A 184 -12.39 -12.66 16.44
C ALA A 184 -13.16 -11.37 16.14
N TRP A 185 -14.46 -11.51 15.85
CA TRP A 185 -15.32 -10.37 15.54
C TRP A 185 -16.79 -10.69 15.81
N ILE A 186 -17.62 -9.65 15.80
CA ILE A 186 -19.07 -9.79 15.93
C ILE A 186 -19.62 -10.49 14.68
N SER A 187 -20.42 -11.54 14.87
CA SER A 187 -21.02 -12.26 13.73
C SER A 187 -22.00 -11.36 12.98
N GLY A 188 -21.94 -11.38 11.65
CA GLY A 188 -22.66 -10.45 10.76
C GLY A 188 -21.85 -9.21 10.36
N SER A 189 -20.72 -8.92 11.02
CA SER A 189 -19.77 -7.90 10.57
C SER A 189 -18.68 -8.50 9.67
N ALA A 190 -18.04 -7.67 8.84
CA ALA A 190 -16.89 -8.09 8.04
C ALA A 190 -15.76 -8.63 8.92
N ALA A 191 -15.08 -9.68 8.47
CA ALA A 191 -13.95 -10.25 9.19
C ALA A 191 -12.79 -9.23 9.22
N PRO A 192 -12.21 -8.91 10.39
CA PRO A 192 -11.07 -8.00 10.49
C PRO A 192 -9.81 -8.65 9.92
N ALA A 193 -8.73 -7.89 9.76
CA ALA A 193 -7.40 -8.48 9.56
C ALA A 193 -7.04 -9.42 10.73
N TRP A 194 -5.99 -10.24 10.56
CA TRP A 194 -5.49 -11.09 11.64
C TRP A 194 -5.08 -10.20 12.83
N GLN A 195 -5.72 -10.41 13.98
CA GLN A 195 -5.53 -9.58 15.18
C GLN A 195 -4.35 -10.05 16.02
N THR A 196 -3.94 -11.30 15.83
CA THR A 196 -2.71 -11.86 16.39
C THR A 196 -2.14 -12.86 15.39
N THR A 197 -0.84 -12.79 15.14
CA THR A 197 -0.10 -13.73 14.30
C THR A 197 1.19 -14.08 15.00
N ALA A 198 1.52 -15.36 15.04
CA ALA A 198 2.78 -15.88 15.55
C ALA A 198 3.43 -16.78 14.49
N VAL A 199 4.76 -16.83 14.49
CA VAL A 199 5.53 -17.79 13.71
C VAL A 199 6.29 -18.68 14.69
N ASP A 200 5.91 -19.94 14.79
CA ASP A 200 6.59 -20.93 15.62
C ASP A 200 7.70 -21.60 14.81
N THR A 201 8.92 -21.13 15.01
CA THR A 201 10.16 -21.67 14.43
C THR A 201 10.88 -22.64 15.37
N SER A 202 10.36 -22.84 16.59
CA SER A 202 11.06 -23.64 17.59
C SER A 202 11.15 -25.11 17.17
N SER A 203 12.10 -25.85 17.76
CA SER A 203 12.24 -27.29 17.53
C SER A 203 11.03 -28.11 18.01
N ARG A 204 10.16 -27.53 18.85
CA ARG A 204 8.94 -28.14 19.39
C ARG A 204 7.66 -27.79 18.61
N ARG A 205 7.79 -27.02 17.53
CA ARG A 205 6.64 -26.68 16.67
C ARG A 205 5.95 -27.95 16.14
N LEU A 206 4.64 -27.90 15.97
CA LEU A 206 3.88 -29.06 15.53
C LEU A 206 3.88 -29.09 14.00
N THR A 207 4.50 -30.10 13.39
CA THR A 207 4.70 -30.17 11.92
C THR A 207 3.79 -31.18 11.21
N ASN A 208 3.21 -32.12 11.96
CA ASN A 208 2.40 -33.20 11.42
C ASN A 208 0.94 -32.79 11.19
N ALA A 209 0.26 -33.42 10.22
CA ALA A 209 -1.17 -33.24 10.03
C ALA A 209 -1.95 -33.64 11.29
N GLY A 210 -2.97 -32.85 11.66
CA GLY A 210 -3.74 -33.10 12.87
C GLY A 210 -5.19 -32.69 12.77
N ASN A 211 -5.94 -32.96 13.84
CA ASN A 211 -7.38 -32.72 13.88
C ASN A 211 -7.70 -31.25 14.15
N ALA A 212 -8.93 -30.85 13.82
CA ALA A 212 -9.53 -29.59 14.25
C ALA A 212 -10.64 -29.82 15.28
N GLY A 213 -10.99 -28.76 16.02
CA GLY A 213 -12.11 -28.80 16.96
C GLY A 213 -12.28 -27.51 17.76
N VAL A 214 -13.09 -27.59 18.82
CA VAL A 214 -13.39 -26.46 19.71
C VAL A 214 -13.14 -26.82 21.17
N TRP A 215 -12.81 -25.81 21.96
CA TRP A 215 -12.52 -25.92 23.38
C TRP A 215 -13.21 -24.80 24.15
N GLY A 216 -13.65 -25.07 25.37
CA GLY A 216 -14.15 -24.03 26.26
C GLY A 216 -13.84 -24.32 27.72
N TYR A 217 -13.72 -23.27 28.52
CA TYR A 217 -13.48 -23.33 29.96
C TYR A 217 -14.15 -22.18 30.68
N LEU A 218 -14.69 -22.48 31.86
CA LEU A 218 -15.24 -21.50 32.78
C LEU A 218 -14.34 -21.44 34.02
N SER A 219 -13.84 -20.23 34.33
CA SER A 219 -12.97 -20.03 35.50
C SER A 219 -13.63 -20.55 36.79
N LYS A 220 -12.82 -21.13 37.70
CA LYS A 220 -13.29 -21.56 39.03
C LYS A 220 -13.89 -20.42 39.87
N TYR A 221 -13.57 -19.18 39.53
CA TYR A 221 -14.10 -17.98 40.18
C TYR A 221 -15.39 -17.45 39.53
N SER A 222 -15.87 -18.08 38.46
CA SER A 222 -17.09 -17.69 37.75
C SER A 222 -18.26 -18.57 38.15
N SER A 223 -19.44 -17.98 38.35
CA SER A 223 -20.69 -18.74 38.47
C SER A 223 -21.00 -19.50 37.19
N ALA A 224 -21.74 -20.60 37.30
CA ALA A 224 -22.14 -21.44 36.16
C ALA A 224 -22.67 -20.61 34.99
N SER A 225 -22.27 -20.96 33.77
CA SER A 225 -22.64 -20.24 32.55
C SER A 225 -22.71 -21.19 31.36
N THR A 226 -23.40 -20.73 30.32
CA THR A 226 -23.60 -21.50 29.08
C THR A 226 -22.89 -20.83 27.93
N ILE A 227 -22.08 -21.60 27.22
CA ILE A 227 -21.53 -21.25 25.91
C ILE A 227 -22.37 -21.99 24.87
N SER A 228 -22.96 -21.26 23.92
CA SER A 228 -23.54 -21.86 22.72
C SER A 228 -22.65 -21.57 21.52
N PHE A 229 -22.51 -22.54 20.62
CA PHE A 229 -21.70 -22.38 19.41
C PHE A 229 -22.31 -23.11 18.22
N ASP A 230 -22.05 -22.57 17.04
CA ASP A 230 -22.56 -23.07 15.77
C ASP A 230 -21.54 -22.84 14.63
N ASN A 231 -21.91 -23.28 13.43
CA ASN A 231 -21.20 -23.02 12.19
C ASN A 231 -19.70 -23.35 12.25
N LEU A 232 -19.36 -24.52 12.82
CA LEU A 232 -17.97 -24.97 12.82
C LEU A 232 -17.59 -25.32 11.37
N ARG A 233 -16.52 -24.71 10.87
CA ARG A 233 -15.93 -25.01 9.58
C ARG A 233 -14.43 -25.13 9.75
N ALA A 234 -13.91 -26.32 9.50
CA ALA A 234 -12.49 -26.60 9.43
C ALA A 234 -12.18 -27.08 8.02
N THR A 235 -11.32 -26.36 7.31
CA THR A 235 -10.96 -26.68 5.93
C THR A 235 -9.45 -26.73 5.79
N SER A 236 -8.95 -27.83 5.23
CA SER A 236 -7.57 -27.85 4.74
C SER A 236 -7.47 -26.89 3.56
N PHE A 237 -6.37 -26.18 3.48
CA PHE A 237 -6.02 -25.41 2.30
C PHE A 237 -4.60 -25.76 1.92
N GLN A 238 -4.29 -25.71 0.64
CA GLN A 238 -2.90 -25.61 0.21
C GLN A 238 -2.59 -24.11 0.24
N PRO A 239 -1.67 -23.64 1.09
CA PRO A 239 -1.09 -22.32 0.87
C PRO A 239 -0.54 -22.33 -0.55
N VAL A 240 -0.82 -21.30 -1.35
CA VAL A 240 -0.32 -21.22 -2.72
C VAL A 240 1.20 -21.31 -2.65
N THR A 241 1.71 -22.49 -2.97
CA THR A 241 3.12 -22.77 -3.13
C THR A 241 3.33 -22.59 -4.62
N ALA A 242 4.07 -21.55 -5.01
CA ALA A 242 4.26 -21.22 -6.41
C ALA A 242 4.95 -22.40 -7.14
N GLY A 243 4.18 -23.09 -7.98
CA GLY A 243 4.64 -24.08 -8.94
C GLY A 243 4.25 -23.64 -10.36
N PRO A 244 5.03 -24.00 -11.40
CA PRO A 244 4.83 -23.50 -12.76
C PRO A 244 3.79 -24.34 -13.53
N GLY A 245 2.92 -23.69 -14.32
CA GLY A 245 1.93 -24.37 -15.17
C GLY A 245 1.60 -23.61 -16.47
N PRO A 246 1.09 -24.29 -17.52
CA PRO A 246 1.36 -24.01 -18.93
C PRO A 246 0.21 -23.33 -19.70
N VAL A 247 0.56 -22.80 -20.88
CA VAL A 247 -0.28 -22.01 -21.82
C VAL A 247 -1.25 -22.89 -22.63
N VAL A 248 -2.47 -22.39 -22.87
CA VAL A 248 -3.50 -22.98 -23.76
C VAL A 248 -4.09 -21.89 -24.68
N PRO A 249 -4.33 -22.18 -25.98
CA PRO A 249 -5.27 -21.39 -26.80
C PRO A 249 -6.33 -22.30 -27.52
N PRO A 250 -7.41 -21.78 -28.14
CA PRO A 250 -8.75 -21.72 -27.54
C PRO A 250 -9.91 -22.25 -28.44
N THR A 251 -11.13 -22.40 -27.90
CA THR A 251 -12.38 -22.12 -28.63
C THR A 251 -13.60 -21.92 -27.69
N ALA A 252 -14.48 -21.00 -28.10
CA ALA A 252 -15.62 -20.37 -27.40
C ALA A 252 -16.80 -21.33 -27.08
N VAL A 253 -17.79 -21.06 -26.20
CA VAL A 253 -18.70 -19.89 -26.09
C VAL A 253 -19.24 -19.72 -24.64
N THR A 254 -19.56 -18.47 -24.31
CA THR A 254 -19.81 -17.75 -23.04
C THR A 254 -21.21 -17.90 -22.38
N PRO A 255 -21.31 -17.68 -21.05
CA PRO A 255 -22.47 -17.07 -20.37
C PRO A 255 -22.19 -15.61 -19.87
N PRO A 256 -23.21 -14.79 -19.55
CA PRO A 256 -23.10 -13.33 -19.45
C PRO A 256 -22.60 -12.80 -18.08
N ALA A 257 -21.97 -11.62 -18.14
CA ALA A 257 -21.07 -11.03 -17.16
C ALA A 257 -21.74 -10.25 -16.00
N PRO A 258 -21.20 -10.33 -14.76
CA PRO A 258 -21.24 -9.23 -13.80
C PRO A 258 -20.28 -8.14 -14.29
N GLY A 259 -20.77 -6.90 -14.39
CA GLY A 259 -20.03 -5.75 -14.91
C GLY A 259 -18.64 -5.62 -14.28
N ALA A 260 -17.63 -5.98 -15.07
CA ALA A 260 -16.26 -5.63 -14.83
C ALA A 260 -16.15 -4.11 -14.86
N ASP A 261 -15.70 -3.52 -13.76
CA ASP A 261 -15.03 -2.24 -13.86
C ASP A 261 -13.86 -2.44 -14.85
N PRO A 262 -13.72 -1.61 -15.90
CA PRO A 262 -12.66 -1.80 -16.87
C PRO A 262 -11.31 -1.72 -16.14
N GLN A 263 -10.61 -2.85 -16.07
CA GLN A 263 -9.15 -2.82 -16.10
C GLN A 263 -8.78 -1.95 -17.31
N PRO A 264 -8.04 -0.84 -17.15
CA PRO A 264 -7.38 -0.23 -18.29
C PRO A 264 -6.51 -1.32 -18.91
N THR A 265 -6.89 -1.80 -20.08
CA THR A 265 -6.11 -2.71 -20.91
C THR A 265 -5.00 -1.98 -21.64
N ASP A 266 -4.65 -0.78 -21.18
CA ASP A 266 -3.56 0.01 -21.72
C ASP A 266 -2.53 0.24 -20.61
N PRO A 267 -1.37 -0.45 -20.64
CA PRO A 267 -0.21 -0.11 -19.82
C PRO A 267 0.20 1.37 -19.92
N ALA A 268 -0.25 2.09 -20.97
CA ALA A 268 -0.03 3.52 -21.16
C ALA A 268 -1.03 4.44 -20.43
N ARG A 269 -2.15 3.94 -19.88
CA ARG A 269 -3.15 4.77 -19.19
C ARG A 269 -2.99 4.75 -17.67
N ARG A 270 -1.87 5.32 -17.19
CA ARG A 270 -1.64 5.62 -15.77
C ARG A 270 -2.31 6.95 -15.39
N GLY A 271 -2.87 7.02 -14.19
CA GLY A 271 -3.57 8.20 -13.68
C GLY A 271 -5.09 8.06 -13.72
N ALA A 272 -5.75 9.15 -13.34
CA ALA A 272 -7.20 9.27 -13.41
C ALA A 272 -7.67 9.35 -14.86
N ASP A 273 -8.87 8.83 -15.09
CA ASP A 273 -9.67 9.16 -16.24
C ASP A 273 -9.94 10.67 -16.26
N ALA A 274 -10.11 11.24 -17.45
CA ALA A 274 -10.44 12.66 -17.58
C ALA A 274 -11.71 12.97 -16.75
N PRO A 275 -11.72 14.04 -15.94
CA PRO A 275 -12.92 14.47 -15.21
C PRO A 275 -14.14 14.53 -16.14
N GLY A 276 -15.28 14.01 -15.67
CA GLY A 276 -16.49 13.87 -16.49
C GLY A 276 -16.57 12.63 -17.38
N THR A 277 -15.57 11.74 -17.39
CA THR A 277 -15.66 10.48 -18.16
C THR A 277 -16.00 9.26 -17.31
N ALA A 278 -15.81 9.34 -15.99
CA ALA A 278 -16.06 8.25 -15.07
C ALA A 278 -17.56 7.99 -14.88
N ARG A 279 -17.97 6.71 -14.90
CA ARG A 279 -19.35 6.28 -14.73
C ARG A 279 -19.45 5.27 -13.60
N TYR A 280 -19.95 5.71 -12.44
CA TYR A 280 -20.23 4.84 -11.30
C TYR A 280 -21.73 4.66 -11.12
N PRO A 281 -22.23 3.48 -10.76
CA PRO A 281 -23.64 3.31 -10.44
C PRO A 281 -24.10 4.32 -9.38
N VAL A 282 -25.30 4.86 -9.57
CA VAL A 282 -25.96 5.74 -8.60
C VAL A 282 -26.91 4.89 -7.76
N PRO A 283 -26.67 4.74 -6.45
CA PRO A 283 -27.61 4.05 -5.57
C PRO A 283 -28.96 4.76 -5.52
N ALA A 284 -30.05 4.01 -5.30
CA ALA A 284 -31.40 4.58 -5.20
C ALA A 284 -31.50 5.63 -4.07
N GLU A 285 -30.84 5.37 -2.94
CA GLU A 285 -30.80 6.26 -1.76
C GLU A 285 -29.62 7.26 -1.80
N ALA A 286 -29.16 7.64 -2.99
CA ALA A 286 -28.08 8.60 -3.14
C ALA A 286 -28.52 10.01 -2.73
N ILE A 287 -27.60 10.74 -2.11
CA ILE A 287 -27.77 12.15 -1.78
C ILE A 287 -27.12 12.98 -2.88
N PHE A 288 -27.90 13.76 -3.61
CA PHE A 288 -27.42 14.57 -4.72
C PHE A 288 -27.02 15.97 -4.26
N VAL A 289 -25.94 16.46 -4.85
CA VAL A 289 -25.42 17.81 -4.64
C VAL A 289 -25.23 18.46 -5.99
N SER A 290 -25.62 19.73 -6.11
CA SER A 290 -25.38 20.55 -7.30
C SER A 290 -24.93 21.93 -6.86
N PRO A 291 -23.94 22.56 -7.51
CA PRO A 291 -23.56 23.94 -7.18
C PRO A 291 -24.66 24.95 -7.56
N ARG A 292 -25.69 24.50 -8.29
CA ARG A 292 -26.91 25.26 -8.60
C ARG A 292 -28.13 24.81 -7.76
N GLY A 293 -27.92 23.89 -6.81
CA GLY A 293 -28.98 23.42 -5.90
C GLY A 293 -29.34 24.46 -4.84
N SER A 294 -30.45 24.24 -4.15
CA SER A 294 -30.95 25.13 -3.10
C SER A 294 -30.17 24.95 -1.79
N SER A 295 -30.05 26.01 -0.99
CA SER A 295 -29.55 25.91 0.39
C SER A 295 -30.48 25.08 1.29
N GLU A 296 -31.75 24.93 0.90
CA GLU A 296 -32.78 24.16 1.60
C GLU A 296 -33.15 22.86 0.86
N GLY A 297 -32.42 22.50 -0.20
CA GLY A 297 -32.73 21.31 -1.00
C GLY A 297 -32.74 20.04 -0.14
N ASP A 298 -33.57 19.07 -0.49
CA ASP A 298 -33.73 17.83 0.30
C ASP A 298 -32.69 16.74 0.00
N GLY A 299 -31.88 16.94 -1.05
CA GLY A 299 -30.83 16.01 -1.47
C GLY A 299 -31.32 14.94 -2.44
N SER A 300 -32.56 15.02 -2.91
CA SER A 300 -33.07 14.23 -4.05
C SER A 300 -32.45 14.70 -5.37
N VAL A 301 -32.68 13.93 -6.44
CA VAL A 301 -32.20 14.31 -7.78
C VAL A 301 -32.90 15.56 -8.32
N ASP A 302 -34.17 15.77 -7.93
CA ASP A 302 -35.01 16.88 -8.38
C ASP A 302 -34.78 18.15 -7.54
N ASP A 303 -34.42 18.00 -6.26
CA ASP A 303 -34.07 19.10 -5.36
C ASP A 303 -32.74 18.82 -4.61
N PRO A 304 -31.60 18.84 -5.33
CA PRO A 304 -30.30 18.52 -4.74
C PRO A 304 -29.85 19.59 -3.75
N PHE A 305 -29.05 19.19 -2.76
CA PHE A 305 -28.38 20.14 -1.88
C PHE A 305 -27.48 21.10 -2.69
N GLY A 306 -27.49 22.38 -2.32
CA GLY A 306 -26.63 23.42 -2.91
C GLY A 306 -25.17 23.37 -2.49
N SER A 307 -24.80 22.51 -1.53
CA SER A 307 -23.43 22.39 -1.02
C SER A 307 -23.10 20.97 -0.55
N VAL A 308 -21.82 20.59 -0.67
CA VAL A 308 -21.32 19.32 -0.16
C VAL A 308 -21.37 19.29 1.36
N ALA A 309 -21.15 20.44 2.02
CA ALA A 309 -21.28 20.56 3.47
C ALA A 309 -22.68 20.16 3.98
N ALA A 310 -23.75 20.63 3.33
CA ALA A 310 -25.13 20.26 3.68
C ALA A 310 -25.39 18.77 3.51
N ALA A 311 -24.94 18.19 2.39
CA ALA A 311 -25.07 16.76 2.14
C ALA A 311 -24.33 15.91 3.19
N LEU A 312 -23.12 16.32 3.60
CA LEU A 312 -22.35 15.63 4.65
C LEU A 312 -23.02 15.70 6.04
N ALA A 313 -23.68 16.81 6.34
CA ALA A 313 -24.45 16.98 7.58
C ALA A 313 -25.64 16.01 7.61
N SER A 314 -26.41 15.95 6.52
CA SER A 314 -27.58 15.09 6.36
C SER A 314 -27.23 13.59 6.28
N ALA A 315 -26.13 13.24 5.60
CA ALA A 315 -25.77 11.85 5.29
C ALA A 315 -25.67 10.94 6.52
N SER A 316 -26.22 9.73 6.41
CA SER A 316 -26.02 8.67 7.40
C SER A 316 -24.75 7.86 7.08
N SER A 317 -24.27 7.04 8.01
CA SER A 317 -23.16 6.13 7.69
C SER A 317 -23.60 5.09 6.67
N GLY A 318 -22.84 4.95 5.58
CA GLY A 318 -23.13 4.10 4.43
C GLY A 318 -23.72 4.86 3.25
N SER A 319 -24.08 6.14 3.42
CA SER A 319 -24.63 6.96 2.33
C SER A 319 -23.62 7.22 1.21
N THR A 320 -24.14 7.35 -0.01
CA THR A 320 -23.40 7.81 -1.18
C THR A 320 -23.85 9.24 -1.53
N ILE A 321 -22.89 10.16 -1.57
CA ILE A 321 -23.07 11.54 -1.99
C ILE A 321 -22.64 11.64 -3.46
N VAL A 322 -23.55 12.09 -4.32
CA VAL A 322 -23.37 12.17 -5.77
C VAL A 322 -23.32 13.64 -6.20
N LEU A 323 -22.16 14.06 -6.70
CA LEU A 323 -21.92 15.42 -7.17
C LEU A 323 -22.33 15.57 -8.63
N ARG A 324 -23.25 16.49 -8.90
CA ARG A 324 -23.60 16.93 -10.25
C ARG A 324 -22.50 17.81 -10.85
N ALA A 325 -22.57 18.02 -12.15
CA ALA A 325 -21.60 18.80 -12.91
C ALA A 325 -21.43 20.21 -12.32
N GLY A 326 -20.17 20.64 -12.21
CA GLY A 326 -19.82 22.01 -11.88
C GLY A 326 -18.69 22.14 -10.86
N THR A 327 -18.58 23.35 -10.33
CA THR A 327 -17.48 23.78 -9.45
C THR A 327 -18.00 24.06 -8.05
N TYR A 328 -17.39 23.41 -7.06
CA TYR A 328 -17.69 23.49 -5.64
C TYR A 328 -16.55 24.22 -4.93
N THR A 329 -16.76 25.49 -4.60
CA THR A 329 -15.78 26.29 -3.83
C THR A 329 -16.02 26.10 -2.35
N GLU A 330 -15.60 24.95 -1.82
CA GLU A 330 -15.85 24.55 -0.43
C GLU A 330 -14.60 23.97 0.25
N SER A 331 -14.61 24.01 1.58
CA SER A 331 -13.68 23.28 2.45
C SER A 331 -14.52 22.45 3.42
N VAL A 332 -14.51 21.13 3.26
CA VAL A 332 -15.43 20.23 3.95
C VAL A 332 -14.72 19.15 4.75
N SER A 333 -15.43 18.61 5.74
CA SER A 333 -14.95 17.55 6.59
C SER A 333 -15.99 16.45 6.72
N THR A 334 -15.58 15.21 6.49
CA THR A 334 -16.44 14.04 6.79
C THR A 334 -16.46 13.79 8.30
N SER A 335 -17.56 13.25 8.81
CA SER A 335 -17.63 12.83 10.21
C SER A 335 -16.71 11.64 10.47
N SER A 336 -15.92 11.68 11.55
CA SER A 336 -15.10 10.54 11.99
C SER A 336 -15.92 9.30 12.40
N ALA A 337 -17.24 9.43 12.54
CA ALA A 337 -18.14 8.35 12.90
C ALA A 337 -18.82 7.69 11.71
N LYS A 338 -18.80 8.32 10.53
CA LYS A 338 -19.55 7.87 9.34
C LYS A 338 -18.60 7.26 8.32
N GLN A 339 -18.95 6.10 7.76
CA GLN A 339 -18.39 5.61 6.50
C GLN A 339 -19.17 6.25 5.36
N LEU A 340 -18.53 6.90 4.40
CA LEU A 340 -19.24 7.60 3.31
C LEU A 340 -18.59 7.31 1.95
N THR A 341 -19.38 7.39 0.89
CA THR A 341 -18.89 7.46 -0.49
C THR A 341 -19.19 8.84 -1.06
N ILE A 342 -18.20 9.50 -1.65
CA ILE A 342 -18.36 10.74 -2.44
C ILE A 342 -17.97 10.41 -3.88
N GLN A 343 -18.87 10.63 -4.83
CA GLN A 343 -18.63 10.34 -6.25
C GLN A 343 -19.24 11.37 -7.19
N ASN A 344 -18.76 11.44 -8.44
CA ASN A 344 -19.44 12.20 -9.48
C ASN A 344 -20.73 11.48 -9.94
N TYR A 345 -21.68 12.26 -10.46
CA TYR A 345 -22.78 11.73 -11.26
C TYR A 345 -22.22 11.12 -12.56
N PRO A 346 -22.75 9.98 -13.06
CA PRO A 346 -22.21 9.29 -14.22
C PRO A 346 -21.95 10.19 -15.43
N GLY A 347 -20.68 10.35 -15.80
CA GLY A 347 -20.28 11.15 -16.96
C GLY A 347 -20.39 12.67 -16.77
N GLU A 348 -20.57 13.15 -15.53
CA GLU A 348 -20.56 14.57 -15.21
C GLU A 348 -19.25 14.98 -14.54
N GLU A 349 -18.77 16.17 -14.89
CA GLU A 349 -17.51 16.74 -14.39
C GLU A 349 -17.74 17.54 -13.10
N ALA A 350 -17.20 17.07 -11.99
CA ALA A 350 -17.30 17.73 -10.69
C ALA A 350 -15.91 18.10 -10.14
N TRP A 351 -15.74 19.39 -9.81
CA TRP A 351 -14.49 19.94 -9.27
C TRP A 351 -14.71 20.60 -7.92
N PHE A 352 -13.94 20.21 -6.93
CA PHE A 352 -13.62 21.08 -5.80
C PHE A 352 -12.57 22.09 -6.24
N ASP A 353 -12.83 23.37 -5.99
CA ASP A 353 -11.99 24.46 -6.48
C ASP A 353 -11.77 25.51 -5.41
N GLY A 354 -10.53 25.60 -4.94
CA GLY A 354 -10.14 26.49 -3.86
C GLY A 354 -10.10 27.96 -4.24
N SER A 355 -10.29 28.32 -5.52
CA SER A 355 -10.17 29.71 -6.01
C SER A 355 -11.52 30.41 -6.21
N VAL A 356 -11.51 31.74 -6.27
CA VAL A 356 -12.67 32.58 -6.64
C VAL A 356 -12.31 33.54 -7.78
N PRO A 357 -13.30 33.99 -8.59
CA PRO A 357 -13.09 35.05 -9.57
C PRO A 357 -12.62 36.36 -8.93
N VAL A 358 -11.75 37.09 -9.64
CA VAL A 358 -11.32 38.45 -9.30
C VAL A 358 -11.59 39.33 -10.53
N SER A 359 -12.52 40.27 -10.43
CA SER A 359 -13.04 41.01 -11.59
C SER A 359 -12.87 42.53 -11.53
N SER A 360 -12.56 43.09 -10.36
CA SER A 360 -12.49 44.54 -10.15
C SER A 360 -11.06 45.04 -10.31
N TRP A 361 -10.67 45.41 -11.53
CA TRP A 361 -9.29 45.78 -11.87
C TRP A 361 -9.16 47.27 -12.20
N THR A 362 -8.20 47.93 -11.57
CA THR A 362 -7.80 49.30 -11.90
C THR A 362 -6.39 49.27 -12.48
N LYS A 363 -6.20 49.89 -13.64
CA LYS A 363 -4.88 50.02 -14.25
C LYS A 363 -4.04 51.04 -13.47
N SER A 364 -2.81 50.68 -13.12
CA SER A 364 -1.82 51.54 -12.47
C SER A 364 -0.46 51.34 -13.16
N GLY A 365 -0.04 52.34 -13.95
CA GLY A 365 1.14 52.21 -14.82
C GLY A 365 0.99 51.07 -15.83
N SER A 366 1.94 50.12 -15.82
CA SER A 366 1.90 48.89 -16.63
C SER A 366 1.12 47.74 -15.99
N ASN A 367 0.71 47.89 -14.73
CA ASN A 367 0.13 46.80 -13.93
C ASN A 367 -1.36 47.03 -13.70
N TRP A 368 -2.04 45.98 -13.24
CA TRP A 368 -3.45 46.02 -12.88
C TRP A 368 -3.62 45.59 -11.43
N THR A 369 -4.36 46.37 -10.65
CA THR A 369 -4.55 46.14 -9.23
C THR A 369 -6.02 45.97 -8.91
N SER A 370 -6.34 44.90 -8.18
CA SER A 370 -7.64 44.68 -7.54
C SER A 370 -7.51 44.96 -6.05
N SER A 371 -8.39 45.81 -5.51
CA SER A 371 -8.46 46.13 -4.07
C SER A 371 -9.49 45.25 -3.34
N GLY A 372 -9.45 45.29 -2.00
CA GLY A 372 -10.41 44.57 -1.14
C GLY A 372 -10.12 43.07 -0.98
N TRP A 373 -8.97 42.59 -1.43
CA TRP A 373 -8.57 41.19 -1.26
C TRP A 373 -8.10 40.92 0.16
N SER A 374 -8.91 40.21 0.94
CA SER A 374 -8.67 39.97 2.37
C SER A 374 -8.19 38.56 2.72
N THR A 375 -8.04 37.67 1.74
CA THR A 375 -7.54 36.31 2.00
C THR A 375 -6.04 36.36 2.29
N GLN A 376 -5.63 35.72 3.39
CA GLN A 376 -4.24 35.59 3.80
C GLN A 376 -3.95 34.14 4.16
N PHE A 377 -2.72 33.71 3.94
CA PHE A 377 -2.27 32.37 4.22
C PHE A 377 -0.94 32.37 4.96
N ASP A 378 -0.70 31.31 5.72
CA ASP A 378 0.57 31.08 6.40
C ASP A 378 1.65 30.67 5.38
N SER A 379 2.67 31.50 5.21
CA SER A 379 3.82 31.26 4.32
C SER A 379 5.05 30.68 5.03
N ASN A 380 4.94 30.28 6.31
CA ASN A 380 6.08 29.70 7.01
C ASN A 380 6.54 28.40 6.33
N ALA A 381 7.85 28.32 6.08
CA ALA A 381 8.52 27.22 5.44
C ALA A 381 8.88 26.12 6.48
N SER A 382 7.86 25.48 7.05
CA SER A 382 8.03 24.39 8.01
C SER A 382 6.85 23.44 7.99
N PHE A 383 7.06 22.17 8.34
CA PHE A 383 5.97 21.22 8.60
C PHE A 383 5.47 21.25 10.05
N VAL A 384 6.01 22.15 10.87
CA VAL A 384 5.63 22.35 12.26
C VAL A 384 4.98 23.72 12.37
N GLN A 385 3.69 23.72 12.68
CA GLN A 385 2.90 24.95 12.81
C GLN A 385 3.53 25.91 13.83
N GLY A 386 3.58 27.20 13.48
CA GLY A 386 4.17 28.26 14.32
C GLY A 386 5.70 28.31 14.32
N THR A 387 6.36 27.60 13.40
CA THR A 387 7.82 27.68 13.20
C THR A 387 8.12 28.00 11.75
N ASP A 388 9.25 28.67 11.50
CA ASP A 388 9.72 28.98 10.16
C ASP A 388 11.16 28.51 9.98
N GLN A 389 11.46 27.92 8.83
CA GLN A 389 12.79 27.36 8.50
C GLN A 389 13.15 27.60 7.02
N PRO A 390 13.15 28.84 6.52
CA PRO A 390 13.31 29.13 5.09
C PRO A 390 14.68 28.68 4.57
N GLU A 391 15.74 28.82 5.36
CA GLU A 391 17.08 28.32 5.01
C GLU A 391 17.12 26.81 4.76
N ARG A 392 16.19 26.05 5.35
CA ARG A 392 16.11 24.61 5.18
C ARG A 392 15.31 24.18 3.96
N PHE A 393 14.21 24.86 3.64
CA PHE A 393 13.26 24.39 2.63
C PHE A 393 13.20 25.25 1.37
N VAL A 394 13.45 26.55 1.47
CA VAL A 394 13.30 27.51 0.38
C VAL A 394 14.62 27.67 -0.36
N ASP A 395 14.57 27.60 -1.69
CA ASP A 395 15.70 27.95 -2.54
C ASP A 395 15.82 29.49 -2.57
N PRO A 396 16.97 30.09 -2.24
CA PRO A 396 17.15 31.54 -2.33
C PRO A 396 16.86 32.14 -3.71
N ALA A 397 16.97 31.36 -4.79
CA ALA A 397 16.60 31.78 -6.15
C ALA A 397 15.07 31.87 -6.36
N HIS A 398 14.29 31.26 -5.46
CA HIS A 398 12.84 31.18 -5.50
C HIS A 398 12.24 31.52 -4.12
N PRO A 399 12.43 32.77 -3.64
CA PRO A 399 12.06 33.15 -2.26
C PRO A 399 10.55 33.04 -1.99
N MET A 400 9.73 33.13 -3.03
CA MET A 400 8.27 33.00 -2.92
C MET A 400 7.79 31.55 -2.84
N ALA A 401 8.66 30.54 -2.89
CA ALA A 401 8.24 29.14 -3.00
C ALA A 401 7.25 28.69 -1.90
N SER A 402 7.44 29.21 -0.67
CA SER A 402 6.61 28.89 0.50
C SER A 402 5.33 29.72 0.63
N HIS A 403 5.15 30.74 -0.22
CA HIS A 403 3.94 31.56 -0.23
C HIS A 403 2.84 30.85 -1.01
N PRO A 404 1.68 30.60 -0.39
CA PRO A 404 0.71 29.71 -1.00
C PRO A 404 -0.36 30.40 -1.84
N ASP A 405 -0.29 31.72 -2.00
CA ASP A 405 -1.19 32.46 -2.87
C ASP A 405 -1.02 31.99 -4.32
N GLN A 406 -2.10 31.94 -5.07
CA GLN A 406 -2.07 31.59 -6.49
C GLN A 406 -3.02 32.51 -7.25
N VAL A 407 -2.57 33.03 -8.39
CA VAL A 407 -3.41 33.77 -9.35
C VAL A 407 -3.34 33.09 -10.70
N PHE A 408 -4.50 32.98 -11.35
CA PHE A 408 -4.65 32.34 -12.66
C PHE A 408 -5.34 33.29 -13.63
N ILE A 409 -4.84 33.37 -14.86
CA ILE A 409 -5.49 34.07 -15.97
C ILE A 409 -5.79 33.08 -17.10
N ASP A 410 -7.07 32.96 -17.49
CA ASP A 410 -7.59 31.93 -18.41
C ASP A 410 -7.13 30.51 -18.07
N GLY A 411 -7.02 30.22 -16.76
CA GLY A 411 -6.55 28.93 -16.24
C GLY A 411 -5.03 28.76 -16.19
N GLN A 412 -4.24 29.71 -16.71
CA GLN A 412 -2.78 29.68 -16.61
C GLN A 412 -2.31 30.32 -15.29
N ALA A 413 -1.47 29.61 -14.53
CA ALA A 413 -0.91 30.13 -13.29
C ALA A 413 0.11 31.26 -13.56
N LEU A 414 0.01 32.35 -12.80
CA LEU A 414 1.00 33.41 -12.74
C LEU A 414 2.04 33.10 -11.66
N THR A 415 3.26 33.62 -11.79
CA THR A 415 4.31 33.48 -10.78
C THR A 415 4.21 34.58 -9.72
N GLN A 416 4.24 34.21 -8.44
CA GLN A 416 4.22 35.19 -7.35
C GLN A 416 5.58 35.90 -7.24
N VAL A 417 5.56 37.21 -7.04
CA VAL A 417 6.72 38.04 -6.71
C VAL A 417 6.48 38.81 -5.41
N ALA A 418 7.56 39.27 -4.78
CA ALA A 418 7.55 39.79 -3.41
C ALA A 418 6.71 41.07 -3.22
N GLY A 419 6.43 41.83 -4.27
CA GLY A 419 5.66 43.06 -4.17
C GLY A 419 5.31 43.67 -5.52
N ALA A 420 4.39 44.62 -5.52
CA ALA A 420 3.84 45.23 -6.74
C ALA A 420 4.90 45.84 -7.66
N ALA A 421 6.00 46.37 -7.13
CA ALA A 421 7.09 46.94 -7.91
C ALA A 421 7.86 45.90 -8.76
N ALA A 422 7.82 44.62 -8.37
CA ALA A 422 8.46 43.53 -9.12
C ALA A 422 7.53 42.89 -10.16
N VAL A 423 6.26 43.31 -10.21
CA VAL A 423 5.26 42.73 -11.12
C VAL A 423 5.52 43.16 -12.56
N LYS A 424 5.57 42.16 -13.44
CA LYS A 424 5.67 42.23 -14.90
C LYS A 424 4.73 41.19 -15.52
N PRO A 425 4.51 41.17 -16.85
CA PRO A 425 3.67 40.15 -17.48
C PRO A 425 4.06 38.73 -17.07
N GLY A 426 3.07 37.88 -16.78
CA GLY A 426 3.23 36.54 -16.22
C GLY A 426 3.38 36.49 -14.69
N ASN A 427 3.34 37.63 -13.98
CA ASN A 427 3.55 37.69 -12.54
C ASN A 427 2.39 38.35 -11.79
N PHE A 428 2.32 38.06 -10.50
CA PHE A 428 1.43 38.73 -9.56
C PHE A 428 2.10 38.98 -8.21
N ALA A 429 1.58 39.93 -7.45
CA ALA A 429 1.91 40.15 -6.05
C ALA A 429 0.63 40.28 -5.23
N VAL A 430 0.68 39.85 -3.97
CA VAL A 430 -0.39 40.06 -2.99
C VAL A 430 0.16 40.96 -1.89
N ASP A 431 -0.56 42.03 -1.58
CA ASP A 431 -0.28 42.88 -0.44
C ASP A 431 -1.36 42.65 0.62
N TYR A 432 -0.98 42.00 1.72
CA TYR A 432 -1.88 41.69 2.82
C TYR A 432 -2.25 42.90 3.68
N ALA A 433 -1.40 43.93 3.72
CA ALA A 433 -1.66 45.16 4.48
C ALA A 433 -2.63 46.05 3.71
N GLU A 434 -2.36 46.29 2.43
CA GLU A 434 -3.18 47.10 1.54
C GLU A 434 -4.40 46.34 0.99
N LYS A 435 -4.46 45.03 1.21
CA LYS A 435 -5.53 44.12 0.73
C LYS A 435 -5.67 44.19 -0.78
N THR A 436 -4.57 44.04 -1.50
CA THR A 436 -4.54 44.12 -2.96
C THR A 436 -3.93 42.88 -3.60
N ILE A 437 -4.41 42.58 -4.81
CA ILE A 437 -3.71 41.71 -5.78
C ILE A 437 -3.28 42.61 -6.93
N THR A 438 -2.01 42.56 -7.32
CA THR A 438 -1.48 43.22 -8.51
C THR A 438 -1.00 42.19 -9.51
N ILE A 439 -1.42 42.29 -10.77
CA ILE A 439 -0.98 41.43 -11.88
C ILE A 439 -0.33 42.26 -12.99
N GLY A 440 0.58 41.63 -13.75
CA GLY A 440 1.24 42.28 -14.88
C GLY A 440 0.54 42.08 -16.23
N ASP A 441 -0.36 41.12 -16.33
CA ASP A 441 -1.15 40.84 -17.53
C ASP A 441 -2.41 41.70 -17.57
N ASP A 442 -2.87 42.06 -18.78
CA ASP A 442 -4.16 42.74 -18.97
C ASP A 442 -5.32 41.76 -18.69
N PRO A 443 -6.18 42.03 -17.68
CA PRO A 443 -7.31 41.17 -17.33
C PRO A 443 -8.56 41.43 -18.17
N THR A 444 -8.57 42.44 -19.06
CA THR A 444 -9.76 42.88 -19.79
C THR A 444 -10.34 41.75 -20.64
N GLY A 445 -11.59 41.36 -20.37
CA GLY A 445 -12.27 40.28 -21.09
C GLY A 445 -11.76 38.87 -20.77
N ARG A 446 -10.89 38.71 -19.77
CA ARG A 446 -10.24 37.43 -19.42
C ARG A 446 -10.71 36.92 -18.08
N SER A 447 -10.62 35.61 -17.86
CA SER A 447 -10.97 35.01 -16.58
C SER A 447 -9.79 35.11 -15.62
N VAL A 448 -9.89 35.93 -14.58
CA VAL A 448 -8.90 35.95 -13.50
C VAL A 448 -9.47 35.31 -12.24
N ARG A 449 -8.70 34.42 -11.61
CA ARG A 449 -9.07 33.75 -10.36
C ARG A 449 -7.91 33.76 -9.38
N SER A 450 -8.22 33.86 -8.09
CA SER A 450 -7.23 33.78 -7.02
C SER A 450 -7.62 32.73 -5.98
N SER A 451 -6.65 32.00 -5.45
CA SER A 451 -6.85 30.98 -4.40
C SER A 451 -7.44 31.60 -3.13
N LYS A 452 -8.51 31.02 -2.60
CA LYS A 452 -9.24 31.45 -1.40
C LYS A 452 -9.19 30.44 -0.26
N LEU A 453 -9.11 29.14 -0.56
CA LEU A 453 -9.21 28.04 0.40
C LEU A 453 -7.93 27.22 0.43
N GLN A 454 -7.57 26.68 1.61
CA GLN A 454 -6.32 25.92 1.80
C GLN A 454 -6.47 24.40 1.69
N THR A 455 -7.65 23.84 1.95
CA THR A 455 -7.90 22.39 1.90
C THR A 455 -9.32 22.15 1.41
N ALA A 456 -9.51 21.16 0.54
CA ALA A 456 -10.83 20.81 0.01
C ALA A 456 -11.58 19.85 0.94
N LEU A 457 -10.92 18.76 1.33
CA LEU A 457 -11.57 17.64 2.01
C LEU A 457 -10.71 17.07 3.13
N LEU A 458 -11.25 17.11 4.35
CA LEU A 458 -10.79 16.32 5.48
C LEU A 458 -11.57 14.99 5.51
N LEU A 459 -10.90 13.91 5.10
CA LEU A 459 -11.46 12.56 5.16
C LEU A 459 -11.12 11.94 6.52
N LEU A 460 -12.11 11.84 7.41
CA LEU A 460 -11.94 11.45 8.80
C LEU A 460 -12.64 10.13 9.15
N GLY A 461 -13.63 9.74 8.36
CA GLY A 461 -14.48 8.56 8.60
C GLY A 461 -13.87 7.25 8.07
N PRO A 462 -14.01 6.12 8.77
CA PRO A 462 -13.39 4.85 8.41
C PRO A 462 -13.93 4.29 7.10
N LYS A 463 -13.07 3.62 6.31
CA LYS A 463 -13.45 2.89 5.09
C LYS A 463 -14.28 3.71 4.10
N SER A 464 -14.03 5.02 4.07
CA SER A 464 -14.74 5.92 3.17
C SER A 464 -14.14 5.85 1.77
N GLU A 465 -14.92 6.19 0.76
CA GLU A 465 -14.48 6.20 -0.64
C GLU A 465 -14.69 7.59 -1.24
N VAL A 466 -13.69 8.10 -1.94
CA VAL A 466 -13.80 9.31 -2.76
C VAL A 466 -13.39 8.93 -4.18
N LYS A 467 -14.28 9.16 -5.16
CA LYS A 467 -14.03 8.72 -6.53
C LYS A 467 -14.56 9.62 -7.64
N GLY A 468 -13.82 9.71 -8.76
CA GLY A 468 -14.28 10.37 -9.99
C GLY A 468 -14.39 11.89 -9.95
N VAL A 469 -13.82 12.54 -8.93
CA VAL A 469 -13.92 13.99 -8.73
C VAL A 469 -12.54 14.64 -8.79
N GLY A 470 -12.51 15.93 -9.14
CA GLY A 470 -11.30 16.73 -9.19
C GLY A 470 -11.14 17.68 -7.99
N PHE A 471 -9.89 18.02 -7.65
CA PHE A 471 -9.50 18.97 -6.61
C PHE A 471 -8.44 19.93 -7.17
N ARG A 472 -8.72 21.24 -7.21
CA ARG A 472 -7.75 22.19 -7.77
C ARG A 472 -7.67 23.54 -7.07
N ARG A 473 -6.54 24.22 -7.24
CA ARG A 473 -6.34 25.62 -6.86
C ARG A 473 -6.57 25.91 -5.37
N TYR A 474 -6.19 24.96 -4.52
CA TYR A 474 -6.15 25.16 -3.08
C TYR A 474 -4.77 25.69 -2.67
N ALA A 475 -4.77 26.76 -1.86
CA ALA A 475 -3.60 27.38 -1.23
C ALA A 475 -3.09 26.53 -0.04
N THR A 476 -2.83 25.25 -0.28
CA THR A 476 -2.25 24.35 0.73
C THR A 476 -0.90 24.92 1.18
N SER A 477 -0.70 25.20 2.46
CA SER A 477 0.58 25.70 2.96
C SER A 477 1.44 24.59 3.58
N MET A 478 2.76 24.79 3.56
CA MET A 478 3.70 23.87 4.21
C MET A 478 3.45 23.81 5.73
N ALA A 479 3.21 24.96 6.37
CA ALA A 479 2.92 25.12 7.80
C ALA A 479 1.74 24.27 8.30
N MET A 480 0.71 24.09 7.46
CA MET A 480 -0.43 23.23 7.79
C MET A 480 -0.08 21.73 7.74
N GLY A 481 0.92 21.36 6.94
CA GLY A 481 1.37 19.97 6.74
C GLY A 481 0.31 19.07 6.10
N ARG A 482 -0.59 19.63 5.27
CA ARG A 482 -1.72 18.92 4.65
C ARG A 482 -1.95 19.38 3.21
N GLY A 483 -2.29 18.43 2.33
CA GLY A 483 -2.70 18.70 0.96
C GLY A 483 -4.19 18.99 0.80
N ALA A 484 -4.62 19.19 -0.45
CA ALA A 484 -6.01 19.52 -0.81
C ALA A 484 -7.00 18.45 -0.31
N VAL A 485 -6.58 17.17 -0.31
CA VAL A 485 -7.26 16.10 0.41
C VAL A 485 -6.36 15.60 1.54
N TYR A 486 -6.89 15.58 2.77
CA TYR A 486 -6.19 15.07 3.95
C TYR A 486 -6.93 13.87 4.56
N VAL A 487 -6.30 12.70 4.52
CA VAL A 487 -6.83 11.45 5.10
C VAL A 487 -6.30 11.27 6.52
N ALA A 488 -7.19 11.45 7.49
CA ALA A 488 -6.85 11.54 8.91
C ALA A 488 -7.95 10.94 9.80
N GLY A 489 -7.96 11.30 11.09
CA GLY A 489 -8.99 10.83 12.03
C GLY A 489 -9.04 9.31 12.18
N LYS A 490 -10.17 8.70 11.81
CA LYS A 490 -10.42 7.26 11.81
C LYS A 490 -10.50 6.68 10.39
N ALA A 491 -9.98 7.37 9.39
CA ALA A 491 -10.11 7.00 7.98
C ALA A 491 -9.28 5.79 7.53
N ASP A 492 -8.93 4.88 8.44
CA ASP A 492 -8.25 3.64 8.10
C ASP A 492 -9.10 2.81 7.12
N GLY A 493 -8.44 2.20 6.13
CA GLY A 493 -9.09 1.40 5.10
C GLY A 493 -9.84 2.19 4.02
N SER A 494 -9.63 3.50 3.93
CA SER A 494 -10.31 4.36 2.94
C SER A 494 -9.69 4.25 1.54
N SER A 495 -10.48 4.54 0.51
CA SER A 495 -10.07 4.47 -0.89
C SER A 495 -10.20 5.83 -1.58
N LEU A 496 -9.15 6.24 -2.28
CA LEU A 496 -9.09 7.41 -3.15
C LEU A 496 -8.89 6.92 -4.58
N ARG A 497 -9.94 6.98 -5.39
CA ARG A 497 -9.95 6.30 -6.69
C ARG A 497 -10.31 7.25 -7.82
N ASN A 498 -9.54 7.25 -8.90
CA ASN A 498 -9.90 8.03 -10.09
C ASN A 498 -10.06 9.53 -9.78
N LEU A 499 -9.10 10.09 -9.06
CA LEU A 499 -9.13 11.47 -8.60
C LEU A 499 -8.08 12.29 -9.34
N THR A 500 -8.44 13.52 -9.70
CA THR A 500 -7.51 14.48 -10.31
C THR A 500 -7.21 15.60 -9.34
N PHE A 501 -5.94 15.88 -9.11
CA PHE A 501 -5.44 17.01 -8.32
C PHE A 501 -4.66 17.94 -9.24
N GLU A 502 -5.01 19.23 -9.30
CA GLU A 502 -4.32 20.20 -10.16
C GLU A 502 -4.00 21.50 -9.44
N ASP A 503 -2.82 22.04 -9.70
CA ASP A 503 -2.48 23.42 -9.34
C ASP A 503 -2.70 23.73 -7.85
N ASN A 504 -2.37 22.79 -6.98
CA ASN A 504 -2.41 23.01 -5.53
C ASN A 504 -1.06 23.55 -5.06
N SER A 505 -1.11 24.61 -4.26
CA SER A 505 0.06 25.44 -3.95
C SER A 505 1.26 24.70 -3.35
N THR A 506 1.06 23.64 -2.56
CA THR A 506 2.18 22.83 -2.04
C THR A 506 1.91 21.34 -2.23
N ILE A 507 0.89 20.78 -1.57
CA ILE A 507 0.67 19.33 -1.52
C ILE A 507 -0.66 18.95 -2.17
N GLY A 508 -0.65 17.98 -3.08
CA GLY A 508 -1.88 17.45 -3.66
C GLY A 508 -2.71 16.66 -2.65
N ALA A 509 -2.16 15.54 -2.16
CA ALA A 509 -2.83 14.68 -1.17
C ALA A 509 -1.91 14.36 0.01
N SER A 510 -2.50 14.26 1.21
CA SER A 510 -1.78 13.91 2.44
C SER A 510 -2.46 12.77 3.19
N ILE A 511 -1.70 11.73 3.56
CA ILE A 511 -2.25 10.50 4.17
C ILE A 511 -1.52 10.17 5.47
N ILE A 512 -2.28 10.03 6.56
CA ILE A 512 -1.73 9.63 7.87
C ILE A 512 -2.48 8.48 8.54
N LYS A 513 -3.16 7.65 7.72
CA LYS A 513 -4.00 6.53 8.16
C LYS A 513 -3.61 5.25 7.45
N ALA A 514 -3.82 4.13 8.13
CA ALA A 514 -3.42 2.83 7.63
C ALA A 514 -4.40 2.28 6.60
N ASP A 515 -3.94 1.30 5.82
CA ASP A 515 -4.76 0.55 4.85
C ASP A 515 -5.43 1.44 3.79
N VAL A 516 -4.88 2.63 3.53
CA VAL A 516 -5.41 3.53 2.50
C VAL A 516 -4.94 3.05 1.13
N THR A 517 -5.86 3.03 0.16
CA THR A 517 -5.54 2.74 -1.24
C THR A 517 -5.77 3.98 -2.11
N MET A 518 -4.76 4.33 -2.91
CA MET A 518 -4.84 5.31 -3.98
C MET A 518 -4.71 4.59 -5.32
N GLU A 519 -5.75 4.66 -6.15
CA GLU A 519 -5.79 3.97 -7.44
C GLU A 519 -6.25 4.89 -8.56
N LYS A 520 -5.55 4.89 -9.69
CA LYS A 520 -5.86 5.80 -10.81
C LYS A 520 -5.91 7.25 -10.35
N VAL A 521 -4.93 7.71 -9.58
CA VAL A 521 -4.87 9.11 -9.16
C VAL A 521 -3.97 9.88 -10.10
N THR A 522 -4.40 11.05 -10.55
CA THR A 522 -3.53 12.02 -11.20
C THR A 522 -3.28 13.19 -10.26
N VAL A 523 -2.01 13.50 -9.99
CA VAL A 523 -1.60 14.76 -9.38
C VAL A 523 -0.73 15.52 -10.38
N ARG A 524 -1.08 16.76 -10.68
CA ARG A 524 -0.31 17.60 -11.60
C ARG A 524 -0.07 18.99 -11.04
N ARG A 525 1.14 19.51 -11.26
CA ARG A 525 1.51 20.90 -10.94
C ARG A 525 1.28 21.26 -9.46
N SER A 526 1.68 20.38 -8.55
CA SER A 526 1.72 20.70 -7.12
C SER A 526 3.01 21.45 -6.77
N GLY A 527 2.90 22.50 -5.97
CA GLY A 527 4.03 23.42 -5.76
C GLY A 527 5.21 22.88 -4.97
N LEU A 528 5.01 21.88 -4.11
CA LEU A 528 6.07 21.23 -3.33
C LEU A 528 6.14 19.72 -3.62
N MET A 529 5.03 19.02 -3.39
CA MET A 529 4.96 17.57 -3.59
C MET A 529 3.60 17.09 -4.05
N GLY A 530 3.56 15.99 -4.79
CA GLY A 530 2.30 15.42 -5.26
C GLY A 530 1.54 14.73 -4.13
N ILE A 531 2.15 13.70 -3.56
CA ILE A 531 1.57 12.90 -2.48
C ILE A 531 2.54 12.85 -1.30
N GLY A 532 2.07 13.25 -0.12
CA GLY A 532 2.78 13.12 1.14
C GLY A 532 2.12 12.09 2.05
N ALA A 533 2.88 11.13 2.59
CA ALA A 533 2.35 10.17 3.56
C ALA A 533 3.26 10.02 4.78
N SER A 534 2.65 9.87 5.95
CA SER A 534 3.40 9.58 7.18
C SER A 534 2.57 8.73 8.12
N LYS A 535 3.14 7.66 8.70
CA LYS A 535 2.40 6.77 9.61
C LYS A 535 1.21 6.08 8.94
N ALA A 536 1.23 5.96 7.61
CA ALA A 536 0.20 5.35 6.79
C ALA A 536 0.54 3.88 6.51
N ASP A 537 0.53 3.05 7.55
CA ASP A 537 0.93 1.64 7.41
C ASP A 537 0.07 0.91 6.37
N ARG A 538 0.69 0.10 5.51
CA ARG A 538 0.06 -0.64 4.42
C ARG A 538 -0.63 0.26 3.38
N LEU A 539 -0.04 1.43 3.12
CA LEU A 539 -0.44 2.31 2.02
C LEU A 539 -0.18 1.64 0.68
N VAL A 540 -1.17 1.70 -0.22
CA VAL A 540 -1.05 1.25 -1.61
C VAL A 540 -1.29 2.42 -2.55
N ILE A 541 -0.35 2.67 -3.45
CA ILE A 541 -0.47 3.61 -4.58
C ILE A 541 -0.29 2.80 -5.86
N LYS A 542 -1.32 2.75 -6.71
CA LYS A 542 -1.26 1.96 -7.95
C LYS A 542 -1.91 2.64 -9.14
N ASN A 543 -1.40 2.35 -10.34
CA ASN A 543 -1.97 2.82 -11.61
C ASN A 543 -2.09 4.35 -11.69
N SER A 544 -1.15 5.09 -11.07
CA SER A 544 -1.27 6.53 -10.84
C SER A 544 -0.25 7.35 -11.65
N LEU A 545 -0.53 8.64 -11.81
CA LEU A 545 0.31 9.62 -12.49
C LEU A 545 0.56 10.82 -11.57
N ILE A 546 1.82 11.11 -11.29
CA ILE A 546 2.25 12.32 -10.60
C ILE A 546 3.15 13.07 -11.58
N ASP A 547 2.76 14.25 -11.99
CA ASP A 547 3.46 15.00 -13.02
C ASP A 547 3.72 16.45 -12.60
N GLN A 548 4.89 16.97 -12.92
CA GLN A 548 5.27 18.36 -12.64
C GLN A 548 5.11 18.72 -11.16
N SER A 549 5.60 17.89 -10.23
CA SER A 549 5.69 18.30 -8.83
C SER A 549 6.81 19.33 -8.62
N ASN A 550 6.73 20.05 -7.51
CA ASN A 550 7.65 21.11 -7.10
C ASN A 550 7.65 22.34 -8.03
N VAL A 551 6.49 22.76 -8.55
CA VAL A 551 6.41 23.91 -9.48
C VAL A 551 6.89 25.23 -8.86
N GLU A 552 6.78 25.36 -7.54
CA GLU A 552 7.23 26.54 -6.79
C GLU A 552 8.75 26.54 -6.51
N ARG A 553 9.46 25.47 -6.89
CA ARG A 553 10.93 25.37 -6.84
C ARG A 553 11.52 25.43 -5.42
N PHE A 554 10.92 24.69 -4.48
CA PHE A 554 11.58 24.40 -3.21
C PHE A 554 12.90 23.66 -3.42
N LYS A 555 13.76 23.68 -2.41
CA LYS A 555 14.95 22.81 -2.37
C LYS A 555 14.53 21.34 -2.51
N PRO A 556 15.28 20.51 -3.26
CA PRO A 556 14.97 19.08 -3.43
C PRO A 556 14.86 18.35 -2.10
N GLN A 557 15.75 18.67 -1.17
CA GLN A 557 15.76 18.15 0.19
C GLN A 557 15.46 19.30 1.16
N PRO A 558 14.78 19.03 2.29
CA PRO A 558 14.48 17.70 2.81
C PRO A 558 13.07 17.19 2.44
N ALA A 559 12.34 17.79 1.49
CA ALA A 559 10.92 17.45 1.32
C ALA A 559 10.39 17.36 -0.12
N ALA A 560 10.88 18.16 -1.06
CA ALA A 560 10.27 18.26 -2.38
C ALA A 560 10.30 16.92 -3.13
N GLY A 561 9.15 16.49 -3.65
CA GLY A 561 9.11 15.24 -4.39
C GLY A 561 7.80 14.92 -5.10
N GLY A 562 7.81 13.93 -5.98
CA GLY A 562 6.57 13.41 -6.55
C GLY A 562 5.72 12.75 -5.46
N ILE A 563 6.32 11.74 -4.82
CA ILE A 563 5.75 11.00 -3.71
C ILE A 563 6.78 10.99 -2.58
N LYS A 564 6.43 11.51 -1.40
CA LYS A 564 7.27 11.38 -0.19
C LYS A 564 6.54 10.63 0.90
N ILE A 565 7.20 9.63 1.48
CA ILE A 565 6.61 8.74 2.48
C ILE A 565 7.54 8.53 3.67
N THR A 566 7.02 8.66 4.89
CA THR A 566 7.80 8.57 6.12
C THR A 566 7.17 7.67 7.18
N ARG A 567 8.00 7.11 8.07
CA ARG A 567 7.59 6.50 9.36
C ARG A 567 6.43 5.51 9.24
N GLN A 568 6.57 4.45 8.45
CA GLN A 568 5.50 3.46 8.27
C GLN A 568 5.98 2.02 8.05
N ARG A 569 5.04 1.07 8.14
CA ARG A 569 5.26 -0.35 7.83
C ARG A 569 4.33 -0.83 6.71
N GLY A 570 4.92 -1.42 5.68
CA GLY A 570 4.23 -1.86 4.48
C GLY A 570 3.89 -0.68 3.58
N VAL A 571 4.45 -0.66 2.38
CA VAL A 571 4.08 0.28 1.34
C VAL A 571 4.25 -0.35 -0.03
N THR A 572 3.25 -0.17 -0.88
CA THR A 572 3.30 -0.62 -2.27
C THR A 572 3.05 0.56 -3.18
N ILE A 573 4.04 0.89 -4.02
CA ILE A 573 3.91 1.81 -5.14
C ILE A 573 4.14 0.99 -6.40
N THR A 574 3.09 0.78 -7.18
CA THR A 574 3.20 -0.07 -8.37
C THR A 574 2.51 0.53 -9.59
N ASN A 575 3.04 0.27 -10.78
CA ASN A 575 2.52 0.79 -12.03
C ASN A 575 2.20 2.30 -11.97
N THR A 576 3.14 3.08 -11.44
CA THR A 576 2.96 4.52 -11.21
C THR A 576 3.99 5.30 -12.00
N THR A 577 3.57 6.40 -12.63
CA THR A 577 4.48 7.35 -13.29
C THR A 577 4.69 8.55 -12.38
N VAL A 578 5.95 8.88 -12.13
CA VAL A 578 6.36 10.19 -11.62
C VAL A 578 7.18 10.88 -12.69
N SER A 579 6.78 12.07 -13.13
CA SER A 579 7.45 12.75 -14.24
C SER A 579 7.59 14.24 -14.11
N SER A 580 8.61 14.77 -14.78
CA SER A 580 8.75 16.22 -15.06
C SER A 580 8.79 17.09 -13.80
N SER A 581 9.11 16.50 -12.65
CA SER A 581 9.17 17.21 -11.38
C SER A 581 10.41 18.10 -11.36
N TYR A 582 10.27 19.32 -10.86
CA TYR A 582 11.35 20.30 -10.93
C TYR A 582 12.30 20.14 -9.75
N ASN A 583 13.57 19.80 -10.01
CA ASN A 583 14.64 19.67 -9.01
C ASN A 583 14.17 19.05 -7.67
N SER A 584 13.59 17.87 -7.74
CA SER A 584 12.98 17.16 -6.61
C SER A 584 13.24 15.65 -6.71
N ILE A 585 12.84 14.91 -5.68
CA ILE A 585 12.96 13.45 -5.67
C ILE A 585 11.67 12.83 -6.21
N GLY A 586 11.75 11.89 -7.15
CA GLY A 586 10.57 11.31 -7.77
C GLY A 586 9.71 10.50 -6.77
N ILE A 587 10.26 9.38 -6.29
CA ILE A 587 9.65 8.54 -5.24
C ILE A 587 10.63 8.48 -4.08
N TRP A 588 10.22 8.89 -2.89
CA TRP A 588 11.06 8.96 -1.69
C TRP A 588 10.39 8.25 -0.52
N THR A 589 11.01 7.18 -0.03
CA THR A 589 10.70 6.62 1.30
C THR A 589 11.81 6.95 2.26
N ASP A 590 11.46 7.48 3.42
CA ASP A 590 12.39 8.09 4.37
C ASP A 590 11.95 7.76 5.81
N GLU A 591 12.78 8.12 6.79
CA GLU A 591 12.46 8.17 8.21
C GLU A 591 11.80 6.90 8.76
N SER A 592 12.56 5.80 8.81
CA SER A 592 12.12 4.51 9.37
C SER A 592 10.93 3.90 8.62
N THR A 593 10.99 3.82 7.29
CA THR A 593 10.02 3.06 6.50
C THR A 593 10.49 1.62 6.31
N VAL A 594 9.61 0.63 6.51
CA VAL A 594 9.97 -0.81 6.39
C VAL A 594 8.91 -1.58 5.62
N GLY A 595 9.34 -2.54 4.79
CA GLY A 595 8.45 -3.35 3.96
C GLY A 595 7.98 -2.56 2.74
N ILE A 596 8.94 -2.15 1.92
CA ILE A 596 8.77 -1.25 0.77
C ILE A 596 8.72 -2.05 -0.52
N GLN A 597 7.74 -1.78 -1.37
CA GLN A 597 7.69 -2.28 -2.73
C GLN A 597 7.50 -1.11 -3.67
N ILE A 598 8.49 -0.86 -4.52
CA ILE A 598 8.44 0.11 -5.61
C ILE A 598 8.65 -0.68 -6.89
N THR A 599 7.56 -0.97 -7.61
CA THR A 599 7.61 -1.89 -8.74
C THR A 599 6.90 -1.37 -9.98
N ARG A 600 7.31 -1.84 -11.16
CA ARG A 600 6.60 -1.56 -12.43
C ARG A 600 6.41 -0.07 -12.71
N SER A 601 7.21 0.80 -12.10
CA SER A 601 6.98 2.25 -12.08
C SER A 601 7.96 2.98 -12.97
N THR A 602 7.55 4.14 -13.48
CA THR A 602 8.39 5.00 -14.32
C THR A 602 8.66 6.30 -13.59
N VAL A 603 9.94 6.63 -13.39
CA VAL A 603 10.35 7.89 -12.78
C VAL A 603 11.27 8.64 -13.73
N LYS A 604 10.78 9.73 -14.32
CA LYS A 604 11.49 10.47 -15.36
C LYS A 604 11.67 11.95 -15.05
N ASN A 605 12.85 12.47 -15.32
CA ASN A 605 13.13 13.91 -15.32
C ASN A 605 12.75 14.62 -14.01
N SER A 606 13.09 14.05 -12.85
CA SER A 606 12.81 14.68 -11.55
C SER A 606 13.82 15.79 -11.20
N GLY A 607 14.88 15.95 -11.98
CA GLY A 607 15.95 16.93 -11.75
C GLY A 607 16.97 16.53 -10.66
N SER A 608 16.52 15.89 -9.57
CA SER A 608 17.39 15.30 -8.53
C SER A 608 17.40 13.76 -8.63
N ILE A 609 16.82 13.04 -7.67
CA ILE A 609 16.88 11.57 -7.62
C ILE A 609 15.57 10.99 -8.17
N GLY A 610 15.65 9.90 -8.94
CA GLY A 610 14.48 9.17 -9.39
C GLY A 610 13.78 8.48 -8.21
N ILE A 611 14.38 7.40 -7.71
CA ILE A 611 13.86 6.66 -6.55
C ILE A 611 14.87 6.74 -5.41
N GLU A 612 14.43 7.16 -4.22
CA GLU A 612 15.23 7.20 -3.01
C GLU A 612 14.59 6.37 -1.90
N VAL A 613 15.38 5.46 -1.34
CA VAL A 613 15.05 4.73 -0.12
C VAL A 613 16.09 5.09 0.94
N GLU A 614 15.68 5.91 1.90
CA GLU A 614 16.51 6.53 2.92
C GLU A 614 16.08 6.11 4.33
N LEU A 615 17.03 5.90 5.25
CA LEU A 615 16.79 5.61 6.67
C LEU A 615 15.74 4.50 6.89
N SER A 616 15.80 3.45 6.08
CA SER A 616 14.73 2.47 5.92
C SER A 616 15.27 1.03 5.98
N ASP A 617 14.39 0.04 5.83
CA ASP A 617 14.79 -1.38 5.76
C ASP A 617 13.76 -2.19 4.96
N ASP A 618 14.11 -3.40 4.52
CA ASP A 618 13.22 -4.34 3.81
C ASP A 618 12.53 -3.71 2.58
N ALA A 619 13.24 -3.65 1.45
CA ALA A 619 12.76 -2.99 0.24
C ALA A 619 12.94 -3.85 -1.03
N ILE A 620 11.91 -3.88 -1.88
CA ILE A 620 11.96 -4.41 -3.24
C ILE A 620 11.81 -3.23 -4.21
N ILE A 621 12.83 -3.01 -5.04
CA ILE A 621 12.85 -2.03 -6.13
C ILE A 621 13.01 -2.81 -7.43
N ALA A 622 11.90 -3.15 -8.09
CA ALA A 622 11.93 -4.09 -9.19
C ALA A 622 11.10 -3.69 -10.41
N ASP A 623 11.61 -3.99 -11.61
CA ASP A 623 10.90 -3.74 -12.88
C ASP A 623 10.53 -2.25 -13.07
N ASN A 624 11.40 -1.32 -12.65
CA ASN A 624 11.18 0.11 -12.82
C ASN A 624 11.99 0.69 -13.98
N ILE A 625 11.51 1.81 -14.52
CA ILE A 625 12.20 2.63 -15.51
C ILE A 625 12.55 3.96 -14.84
N SER A 626 13.83 4.23 -14.57
CA SER A 626 14.28 5.50 -13.98
C SER A 626 15.24 6.22 -14.93
N THR A 627 14.80 7.37 -15.47
CA THR A 627 15.52 8.05 -16.56
C THR A 627 15.58 9.57 -16.46
N GLY A 628 16.67 10.17 -16.96
CA GLY A 628 16.78 11.64 -17.05
C GLY A 628 16.87 12.34 -15.68
N ASN A 629 17.15 11.59 -14.61
CA ASN A 629 17.38 12.13 -13.28
C ASN A 629 18.88 12.41 -13.08
N LYS A 630 19.26 13.14 -12.02
CA LYS A 630 20.67 13.20 -11.58
C LYS A 630 21.15 11.81 -11.20
N THR A 631 20.42 11.17 -10.31
CA THR A 631 20.65 9.79 -9.86
C THR A 631 19.40 8.95 -10.15
N GLY A 632 19.57 7.79 -10.78
CA GLY A 632 18.44 6.90 -11.07
C GLY A 632 17.78 6.32 -9.81
N ILE A 633 18.58 5.62 -8.99
CA ILE A 633 18.17 5.09 -7.68
C ILE A 633 19.23 5.47 -6.62
N LEU A 634 18.78 5.90 -5.44
CA LEU A 634 19.61 6.07 -4.24
C LEU A 634 19.09 5.16 -3.11
N VAL A 635 20.00 4.37 -2.55
CA VAL A 635 19.80 3.67 -1.27
C VAL A 635 20.70 4.35 -0.24
N PHE A 636 20.11 4.91 0.81
CA PHE A 636 20.83 5.69 1.81
C PHE A 636 20.50 5.16 3.22
N ASP A 637 21.51 4.70 3.96
CA ASP A 637 21.35 4.21 5.33
C ASP A 637 20.23 3.15 5.44
N THR A 638 20.17 2.22 4.48
CA THR A 638 19.03 1.31 4.29
C THR A 638 19.46 -0.13 4.05
N GLY A 639 18.93 -1.05 4.86
CA GLY A 639 19.25 -2.48 4.82
C GLY A 639 18.21 -3.35 4.13
N ASN A 640 18.60 -4.59 3.81
CA ASN A 640 17.74 -5.63 3.24
C ASN A 640 17.01 -5.18 1.95
N VAL A 641 17.78 -4.71 0.96
CA VAL A 641 17.24 -4.16 -0.30
C VAL A 641 17.46 -5.12 -1.46
N GLN A 642 16.41 -5.37 -2.25
CA GLN A 642 16.42 -6.17 -3.48
C GLN A 642 16.15 -5.27 -4.68
N ILE A 643 17.14 -5.11 -5.57
CA ILE A 643 17.09 -4.24 -6.75
C ILE A 643 17.17 -5.11 -8.00
N TYR A 644 16.03 -5.33 -8.65
CA TYR A 644 15.91 -6.31 -9.74
C TYR A 644 15.33 -5.74 -11.01
N ASN A 645 15.90 -6.10 -12.17
CA ASN A 645 15.24 -5.89 -13.47
C ASN A 645 14.83 -4.44 -13.74
N ASN A 646 15.56 -3.45 -13.22
CA ASN A 646 15.28 -2.03 -13.50
C ASN A 646 16.04 -1.57 -14.76
N TYR A 647 15.49 -0.59 -15.46
CA TYR A 647 16.20 0.19 -16.48
C TYR A 647 16.60 1.55 -15.89
N LEU A 648 17.90 1.81 -15.82
CA LEU A 648 18.51 3.00 -15.25
C LEU A 648 19.22 3.77 -16.35
N GLY A 649 18.46 4.52 -17.15
CA GLY A 649 18.98 5.10 -18.39
C GLY A 649 19.04 6.61 -18.43
N ASN A 650 20.07 7.17 -19.08
CA ASN A 650 20.23 8.62 -19.26
C ASN A 650 20.17 9.44 -17.94
N ASN A 651 20.59 8.84 -16.82
CA ASN A 651 20.77 9.59 -15.58
C ASN A 651 22.15 10.28 -15.62
N TRP A 652 22.18 11.59 -15.43
CA TRP A 652 23.32 12.40 -15.85
C TRP A 652 24.49 12.40 -14.86
N PHE A 653 24.27 11.96 -13.61
CA PHE A 653 25.33 11.81 -12.61
C PHE A 653 25.58 10.34 -12.26
N MET A 654 24.55 9.60 -11.85
CA MET A 654 24.66 8.21 -11.41
C MET A 654 23.47 7.34 -11.84
N GLY A 655 23.72 6.07 -12.19
CA GLY A 655 22.66 5.08 -12.36
C GLY A 655 22.06 4.64 -11.03
N LEU A 656 22.85 3.93 -10.22
CA LEU A 656 22.54 3.51 -8.85
C LEU A 656 23.61 4.01 -7.89
N LYS A 657 23.18 4.63 -6.78
CA LYS A 657 24.05 5.09 -5.70
C LYS A 657 23.69 4.39 -4.39
N LEU A 658 24.68 3.84 -3.70
CA LEU A 658 24.59 3.45 -2.30
C LEU A 658 25.38 4.47 -1.46
N ALA A 659 24.73 5.06 -0.47
CA ALA A 659 25.34 6.02 0.44
C ALA A 659 25.12 5.59 1.89
N GLN A 660 26.11 5.84 2.73
CA GLN A 660 26.00 5.65 4.18
C GLN A 660 26.59 6.87 4.89
N ASP A 661 25.94 7.29 5.97
CA ASP A 661 26.44 8.30 6.90
C ASP A 661 26.39 7.83 8.36
N GLU A 662 26.66 8.75 9.31
CA GLU A 662 26.71 8.47 10.75
C GLU A 662 25.35 8.22 11.43
N ARG A 663 24.23 8.50 10.77
CA ARG A 663 22.91 8.41 11.38
C ARG A 663 22.61 6.96 11.76
N ARG A 664 22.11 6.78 12.98
CA ARG A 664 21.67 5.49 13.52
C ARG A 664 20.35 5.65 14.23
N GLN A 665 19.44 4.71 14.00
CA GLN A 665 18.12 4.74 14.65
C GLN A 665 18.24 4.72 16.18
N ALA A 666 19.24 3.99 16.67
CA ALA A 666 19.52 3.85 18.10
C ALA A 666 20.16 5.08 18.76
N SER A 667 20.46 6.15 18.02
CA SER A 667 20.89 7.41 18.63
C SER A 667 19.69 8.10 19.32
N PRO A 668 19.80 8.57 20.58
CA PRO A 668 18.69 9.15 21.33
C PRO A 668 18.20 10.47 20.75
N THR A 669 19.04 11.19 20.00
CA THR A 669 18.72 12.48 19.38
C THR A 669 18.33 12.37 17.90
N ALA A 670 18.33 11.16 17.34
CA ALA A 670 18.02 10.93 15.94
C ALA A 670 16.60 11.41 15.56
N VAL A 671 16.53 12.28 14.56
CA VAL A 671 15.29 12.65 13.86
C VAL A 671 14.98 11.59 12.81
N GLY A 672 13.70 11.33 12.54
CA GLY A 672 13.28 10.33 11.54
C GLY A 672 12.89 8.97 12.12
N ARG A 673 12.88 8.82 13.45
CA ARG A 673 12.31 7.63 14.11
C ARG A 673 10.79 7.61 13.98
N ASP A 674 10.20 6.42 13.92
CA ASP A 674 8.76 6.23 14.07
C ASP A 674 8.38 6.18 15.57
N PRO A 675 7.72 7.22 16.13
CA PRO A 675 7.39 7.27 17.55
C PRO A 675 6.36 6.22 17.98
N ARG A 676 5.78 5.46 17.05
CA ARG A 676 4.85 4.36 17.31
C ARG A 676 5.57 3.05 17.65
N ARG A 677 6.91 3.05 17.64
CA ARG A 677 7.77 1.87 17.81
C ARG A 677 8.57 1.96 19.10
N ASP A 678 9.00 0.79 19.58
CA ASP A 678 9.94 0.70 20.69
C ASP A 678 11.28 1.33 20.29
N TYR A 679 12.00 1.89 21.26
CA TYR A 679 13.30 2.51 21.06
C TYR A 679 14.41 1.72 21.77
N PRO A 680 15.52 1.39 21.08
CA PRO A 680 15.69 1.46 19.62
C PRO A 680 14.74 0.47 18.90
N ASP A 681 14.43 0.75 17.64
CA ASP A 681 13.68 -0.17 16.77
C ASP A 681 14.70 -1.02 16.00
N PRO A 682 14.93 -2.29 16.40
CA PRO A 682 15.94 -3.11 15.77
C PRO A 682 15.58 -3.53 14.34
N THR A 683 14.34 -3.30 13.90
CA THR A 683 13.90 -3.65 12.54
C THR A 683 14.38 -2.68 11.47
N VAL A 684 14.89 -1.51 11.86
CA VAL A 684 15.35 -0.46 10.94
C VAL A 684 16.54 0.30 11.54
N PRO A 685 17.74 -0.28 11.52
CA PRO A 685 18.91 0.27 12.22
C PRO A 685 19.53 1.51 11.54
N TRP A 686 19.12 1.80 10.29
CA TRP A 686 19.69 2.81 9.38
C TRP A 686 21.11 2.46 8.92
N ILE A 687 21.26 1.28 8.32
CA ILE A 687 22.55 0.73 7.89
C ILE A 687 22.39 0.05 6.54
N ASN A 688 23.23 0.40 5.57
CA ASN A 688 23.38 -0.33 4.32
C ASN A 688 23.93 -1.73 4.59
N ARG A 689 23.12 -2.75 4.36
CA ARG A 689 23.48 -4.17 4.51
C ARG A 689 22.54 -5.05 3.72
N ASN A 690 22.99 -6.26 3.37
CA ASN A 690 22.17 -7.27 2.69
C ASN A 690 21.54 -6.77 1.38
N ILE A 691 22.25 -5.94 0.63
CA ILE A 691 21.74 -5.37 -0.64
C ILE A 691 22.03 -6.33 -1.79
N THR A 692 21.02 -6.65 -2.58
CA THR A 692 21.12 -7.48 -3.78
C THR A 692 20.78 -6.65 -5.01
N ILE A 693 21.66 -6.67 -6.02
CA ILE A 693 21.52 -5.90 -7.27
C ILE A 693 21.64 -6.86 -8.44
N ALA A 694 20.53 -7.19 -9.09
CA ALA A 694 20.56 -8.18 -10.16
C ALA A 694 19.69 -7.83 -11.36
N ASN A 695 20.10 -8.31 -12.53
CA ASN A 695 19.33 -8.20 -13.77
C ASN A 695 19.00 -6.77 -14.23
N ASN A 696 19.64 -5.74 -13.66
CA ASN A 696 19.37 -4.36 -14.03
C ASN A 696 20.12 -3.99 -15.31
N VAL A 697 19.61 -3.00 -16.02
CA VAL A 697 20.26 -2.39 -17.17
C VAL A 697 20.69 -0.98 -16.77
N PHE A 698 21.97 -0.72 -16.87
CA PHE A 698 22.57 0.58 -16.61
C PHE A 698 22.99 1.24 -17.91
N THR A 699 22.62 2.51 -18.08
CA THR A 699 22.96 3.29 -19.27
C THR A 699 23.38 4.70 -18.88
N GLY A 700 24.12 5.35 -19.78
CA GLY A 700 24.47 6.77 -19.65
C GLY A 700 25.98 7.03 -19.53
N THR A 701 26.33 8.30 -19.82
CA THR A 701 27.68 8.87 -19.77
C THR A 701 27.99 9.55 -18.44
N GLY A 702 27.03 9.58 -17.51
CA GLY A 702 27.19 10.18 -16.17
C GLY A 702 28.38 9.60 -15.42
N LEU A 703 28.80 10.27 -14.33
CA LEU A 703 30.05 9.98 -13.63
C LEU A 703 30.23 8.49 -13.34
N PHE A 704 29.19 7.79 -12.87
CA PHE A 704 29.20 6.34 -12.65
C PHE A 704 27.88 5.68 -13.03
N GLN A 705 27.91 4.42 -13.47
CA GLN A 705 26.67 3.64 -13.59
C GLN A 705 26.29 3.02 -12.25
N PHE A 706 27.28 2.55 -11.49
CA PHE A 706 27.13 2.16 -10.09
C PHE A 706 28.15 2.87 -9.22
N TYR A 707 27.70 3.37 -8.07
CA TYR A 707 28.55 3.97 -7.05
C TYR A 707 28.13 3.49 -5.66
N ALA A 708 29.09 3.12 -4.83
CA ALA A 708 28.86 2.88 -3.41
C ALA A 708 30.02 3.43 -2.57
N LEU A 709 29.68 4.19 -1.53
CA LEU A 709 30.64 4.68 -0.54
C LEU A 709 29.93 4.96 0.78
N ASP A 710 30.51 4.48 1.88
CA ASP A 710 30.26 5.07 3.19
C ASP A 710 31.10 6.33 3.32
N GLY A 711 30.47 7.49 3.49
CA GLY A 711 31.20 8.75 3.58
C GLY A 711 31.71 9.08 4.98
N LYS A 712 31.35 8.29 6.00
CA LYS A 712 31.45 8.71 7.41
C LYS A 712 31.84 7.60 8.39
N THR A 713 31.34 6.37 8.25
CA THR A 713 31.42 5.33 9.28
C THR A 713 32.35 4.15 8.99
N ASN A 714 33.17 4.24 7.95
CA ASN A 714 34.16 3.24 7.53
C ASN A 714 33.58 1.87 7.16
N ILE A 715 32.28 1.77 6.85
CA ILE A 715 31.65 0.54 6.37
C ILE A 715 32.14 0.28 4.94
N HIS A 716 32.89 -0.79 4.77
CA HIS A 716 33.33 -1.25 3.46
C HIS A 716 32.13 -1.66 2.59
N THR A 717 32.17 -1.39 1.28
CA THR A 717 31.07 -1.73 0.37
C THR A 717 30.78 -3.24 0.33
N ASP A 718 31.79 -4.09 0.55
CA ASP A 718 31.62 -5.56 0.66
C ASP A 718 30.69 -5.98 1.80
N SER A 719 30.55 -5.15 2.85
CA SER A 719 29.60 -5.40 3.94
C SER A 719 28.18 -4.91 3.62
N MET A 720 28.06 -3.97 2.67
CA MET A 720 26.76 -3.45 2.22
C MET A 720 26.09 -4.39 1.23
N VAL A 721 26.86 -4.86 0.23
CA VAL A 721 26.36 -5.57 -0.95
C VAL A 721 26.56 -7.07 -0.79
N LYS A 722 25.44 -7.79 -0.71
CA LYS A 722 25.41 -9.26 -0.65
C LYS A 722 25.65 -9.90 -2.02
N GLN A 723 25.13 -9.29 -3.09
CA GLN A 723 25.25 -9.80 -4.45
C GLN A 723 25.07 -8.69 -5.48
N MET A 724 25.88 -8.71 -6.54
CA MET A 724 25.72 -7.83 -7.71
C MET A 724 25.97 -8.60 -9.01
N GLN A 725 24.95 -9.23 -9.59
CA GLN A 725 25.09 -10.23 -10.67
C GLN A 725 24.01 -10.13 -11.75
N GLY A 726 24.35 -10.50 -13.00
CA GLY A 726 23.41 -10.55 -14.12
C GLY A 726 23.00 -9.18 -14.64
N ASN A 727 23.70 -8.11 -14.24
CA ASN A 727 23.41 -6.76 -14.72
C ASN A 727 24.10 -6.49 -16.05
N ALA A 728 23.48 -5.65 -16.89
CA ALA A 728 24.08 -5.10 -18.10
C ALA A 728 24.56 -3.67 -17.84
N PHE A 729 25.83 -3.41 -18.15
CA PHE A 729 26.43 -2.09 -18.09
C PHE A 729 26.75 -1.59 -19.49
N ALA A 730 26.38 -0.35 -19.78
CA ALA A 730 26.81 0.30 -21.02
C ALA A 730 28.33 0.52 -20.99
N ALA A 731 29.02 0.13 -22.07
CA ALA A 731 30.42 0.44 -22.26
C ALA A 731 30.62 1.97 -22.26
N LYS A 732 31.64 2.46 -21.54
CA LYS A 732 32.06 3.86 -21.56
C LYS A 732 33.25 4.05 -22.49
N ILE A 733 33.39 5.28 -22.99
CA ILE A 733 34.53 5.68 -23.83
C ILE A 733 35.76 5.88 -22.91
N PRO A 734 36.88 5.17 -23.14
CA PRO A 734 38.02 5.13 -22.22
C PRO A 734 38.64 6.50 -21.88
N ASP A 735 38.68 7.43 -22.83
CA ASP A 735 39.51 8.65 -22.70
C ASP A 735 38.79 9.86 -22.06
N GLN A 736 37.52 9.72 -21.68
CA GLN A 736 36.73 10.81 -21.08
C GLN A 736 36.24 10.50 -19.67
N ASN A 737 35.72 9.28 -19.45
CA ASN A 737 35.23 8.84 -18.15
C ASN A 737 35.14 7.30 -18.13
N PRO A 738 36.26 6.58 -17.96
CA PRO A 738 36.27 5.14 -18.15
C PRO A 738 35.55 4.37 -17.03
N THR A 739 35.35 4.96 -15.84
CA THR A 739 34.83 4.22 -14.69
C THR A 739 33.33 3.94 -14.83
N VAL A 740 32.96 2.66 -14.84
CA VAL A 740 31.56 2.19 -14.83
C VAL A 740 31.07 1.97 -13.41
N ILE A 741 31.89 1.28 -12.59
CA ILE A 741 31.57 0.87 -11.22
C ILE A 741 32.61 1.49 -10.27
N ALA A 742 32.14 2.20 -9.25
CA ALA A 742 32.96 2.70 -8.15
C ALA A 742 32.59 2.01 -6.84
N TRP A 743 33.59 1.45 -6.17
CA TRP A 743 33.45 0.57 -5.01
C TRP A 743 34.25 1.10 -3.82
N GLY A 744 33.57 1.56 -2.78
CA GLY A 744 34.18 2.22 -1.62
C GLY A 744 34.87 1.28 -0.64
N SER A 745 36.07 1.69 -0.21
CA SER A 745 36.87 1.06 0.86
C SER A 745 36.37 1.48 2.25
N SER A 746 37.04 1.01 3.32
CA SER A 746 36.70 1.28 4.73
C SER A 746 37.40 2.51 5.31
N ASP A 747 37.71 3.52 4.49
CA ASP A 747 38.43 4.75 4.89
C ASP A 747 37.66 6.04 4.56
N ASN A 748 36.38 5.89 4.19
CA ASN A 748 35.44 6.94 3.80
C ASN A 748 35.74 7.73 2.53
N LYS A 749 36.84 7.46 1.82
CA LYS A 749 37.28 8.30 0.68
C LYS A 749 37.79 7.52 -0.51
N THR A 750 38.37 6.33 -0.30
CA THR A 750 38.98 5.55 -1.37
C THR A 750 37.92 4.78 -2.14
N LEU A 751 38.00 4.85 -3.47
CA LEU A 751 37.17 4.13 -4.42
C LEU A 751 38.05 3.23 -5.28
N VAL A 752 37.79 1.92 -5.25
CA VAL A 752 38.26 1.00 -6.29
C VAL A 752 37.36 1.20 -7.51
N ARG A 753 37.98 1.39 -8.67
CA ARG A 753 37.29 1.77 -9.91
C ARG A 753 37.43 0.67 -10.93
N TYR A 754 36.31 0.22 -11.48
CA TYR A 754 36.27 -0.77 -12.56
C TYR A 754 35.71 -0.13 -13.82
N GLN A 755 36.40 -0.36 -14.94
CA GLN A 755 36.05 0.20 -16.24
C GLN A 755 35.06 -0.66 -17.01
N SER A 756 34.88 -1.92 -16.61
CA SER A 756 33.97 -2.86 -17.25
C SER A 756 33.37 -3.85 -16.24
N ALA A 757 32.28 -4.50 -16.65
CA ALA A 757 31.65 -5.58 -15.90
C ALA A 757 32.61 -6.79 -15.75
N GLU A 758 33.44 -7.04 -16.75
CA GLU A 758 34.40 -8.14 -16.80
C GLU A 758 35.57 -7.91 -15.84
N GLU A 759 36.06 -6.67 -15.70
CA GLU A 759 37.06 -6.31 -14.70
C GLU A 759 36.51 -6.49 -13.28
N PHE A 760 35.27 -6.03 -13.05
CA PHE A 760 34.59 -6.22 -11.77
C PHE A 760 34.40 -7.70 -11.44
N ALA A 761 34.05 -8.53 -12.42
CA ALA A 761 33.89 -9.98 -12.25
C ALA A 761 35.20 -10.67 -11.81
N LYS A 762 36.37 -10.22 -12.31
CA LYS A 762 37.67 -10.75 -11.85
C LYS A 762 37.92 -10.45 -10.37
N ALA A 763 37.46 -9.30 -9.88
CA ALA A 763 37.67 -8.87 -8.50
C ALA A 763 36.64 -9.44 -7.52
N LYS A 764 35.38 -9.63 -7.94
CA LYS A 764 34.26 -10.00 -7.05
C LYS A 764 33.57 -11.31 -7.37
N SER A 765 33.98 -12.03 -8.42
CA SER A 765 33.40 -13.30 -8.92
C SER A 765 31.96 -13.23 -9.45
N TRP A 766 31.25 -12.11 -9.31
CA TRP A 766 29.91 -11.95 -9.85
C TRP A 766 29.91 -11.65 -11.35
N VAL A 767 29.21 -12.49 -12.12
CA VAL A 767 29.13 -12.36 -13.57
C VAL A 767 28.12 -11.28 -13.96
N ASN A 768 28.59 -10.24 -14.63
CA ASN A 768 27.80 -9.17 -15.24
C ASN A 768 28.23 -9.02 -16.71
N SER A 769 27.59 -8.16 -17.49
CA SER A 769 27.89 -8.01 -18.92
C SER A 769 28.11 -6.55 -19.31
N THR A 770 29.22 -6.27 -19.99
CA THR A 770 29.40 -4.99 -20.69
C THR A 770 28.75 -5.08 -22.07
N VAL A 771 27.95 -4.07 -22.43
CA VAL A 771 27.23 -3.99 -23.71
C VAL A 771 27.51 -2.64 -24.37
N PRO A 772 27.65 -2.54 -25.70
CA PRO A 772 27.76 -1.25 -26.38
C PRO A 772 26.65 -0.28 -25.97
N GLY A 773 27.01 0.92 -25.51
CA GLY A 773 26.04 1.88 -24.94
C GLY A 773 24.95 2.32 -25.93
N SER A 774 25.25 2.35 -27.23
CA SER A 774 24.28 2.65 -28.28
C SER A 774 23.09 1.69 -28.28
N LEU A 775 23.31 0.41 -27.97
CA LEU A 775 22.28 -0.63 -27.93
C LEU A 775 21.36 -0.52 -26.70
N LEU A 776 21.84 0.11 -25.62
CA LEU A 776 21.07 0.30 -24.40
C LEU A 776 20.43 1.68 -24.30
N SER A 777 20.56 2.54 -25.31
CA SER A 777 20.14 3.95 -25.26
C SER A 777 18.62 4.17 -25.13
N ARG A 778 17.82 3.15 -25.43
CA ARG A 778 16.35 3.19 -25.43
C ARG A 778 15.80 1.94 -24.75
N HIS A 779 14.81 2.12 -23.87
CA HIS A 779 14.02 1.05 -23.26
C HIS A 779 12.96 0.51 -24.24
N GLY A 780 12.21 -0.51 -23.86
CA GLY A 780 11.18 -1.13 -24.71
C GLY A 780 11.72 -2.27 -25.57
N SER A 781 11.10 -2.51 -26.73
CA SER A 781 11.46 -3.58 -27.65
C SER A 781 12.91 -3.52 -28.14
N SER A 782 13.46 -2.32 -28.33
CA SER A 782 14.88 -2.13 -28.69
C SER A 782 15.82 -2.62 -27.58
N LEU A 783 15.51 -2.32 -26.32
CA LEU A 783 16.29 -2.81 -25.18
C LEU A 783 16.22 -4.33 -25.10
N ARG A 784 15.02 -4.90 -25.21
CA ARG A 784 14.82 -6.35 -25.16
C ARG A 784 15.67 -7.05 -26.21
N ALA A 785 15.70 -6.53 -27.44
CA ALA A 785 16.53 -7.07 -28.51
C ALA A 785 18.03 -7.02 -28.15
N ALA A 786 18.50 -5.91 -27.56
CA ALA A 786 19.89 -5.71 -27.17
C ALA A 786 20.36 -6.65 -26.05
N VAL A 787 19.52 -6.97 -25.06
CA VAL A 787 19.94 -7.75 -23.88
C VAL A 787 19.56 -9.23 -23.95
N LYS A 788 18.81 -9.67 -24.96
CA LYS A 788 18.40 -11.09 -25.11
C LYS A 788 19.57 -12.07 -25.13
N GLY A 789 20.66 -11.74 -25.80
CA GLY A 789 21.85 -12.60 -25.88
C GLY A 789 22.56 -12.82 -24.53
N ILE A 790 22.28 -11.97 -23.53
CA ILE A 790 22.91 -12.03 -22.21
C ILE A 790 21.98 -12.51 -21.10
N ASP A 791 20.75 -12.94 -21.39
CA ASP A 791 19.85 -13.52 -20.37
C ASP A 791 20.46 -14.73 -19.64
N ARG A 792 21.41 -15.41 -20.29
CA ARG A 792 22.20 -16.49 -19.66
C ARG A 792 22.98 -16.06 -18.41
N THR A 793 23.27 -14.76 -18.25
CA THR A 793 23.96 -14.24 -17.05
C THR A 793 22.98 -13.79 -15.96
N ALA A 794 21.68 -13.68 -16.28
CA ALA A 794 20.67 -13.23 -15.35
C ALA A 794 20.52 -14.19 -14.16
N VAL A 795 20.16 -13.63 -13.01
CA VAL A 795 19.82 -14.37 -11.80
C VAL A 795 18.33 -14.71 -11.84
N LYS A 796 17.98 -15.92 -11.40
CA LYS A 796 16.59 -16.33 -11.21
C LYS A 796 15.89 -15.42 -10.19
N LEU A 797 14.71 -14.93 -10.54
CA LEU A 797 13.93 -14.09 -9.64
C LEU A 797 13.55 -14.86 -8.36
N PRO A 798 13.84 -14.31 -7.17
CA PRO A 798 13.22 -14.74 -5.92
C PRO A 798 11.69 -14.68 -6.01
N ALA A 799 10.99 -15.51 -5.23
CA ALA A 799 9.53 -15.64 -5.33
C ALA A 799 8.79 -14.33 -4.98
N ASP A 800 9.25 -13.61 -3.97
CA ASP A 800 8.73 -12.32 -3.54
C ASP A 800 8.96 -11.21 -4.58
N VAL A 801 10.15 -11.17 -5.18
CA VAL A 801 10.43 -10.24 -6.29
C VAL A 801 9.55 -10.57 -7.49
N ALA A 802 9.47 -11.84 -7.90
CA ALA A 802 8.65 -12.27 -9.03
C ALA A 802 7.16 -11.94 -8.83
N GLU A 803 6.61 -12.22 -7.64
CA GLU A 803 5.23 -11.88 -7.29
C GLU A 803 4.98 -10.37 -7.40
N SER A 804 5.91 -9.55 -6.89
CA SER A 804 5.77 -8.08 -6.88
C SER A 804 5.75 -7.42 -8.26
N ILE A 805 6.20 -8.13 -9.31
CA ILE A 805 6.22 -7.66 -10.70
C ILE A 805 5.33 -8.50 -11.63
N GLY A 806 4.53 -9.42 -11.08
CA GLY A 806 3.60 -10.25 -11.84
C GLY A 806 4.27 -11.32 -12.71
N GLN A 807 5.42 -11.86 -12.27
CA GLN A 807 6.18 -12.89 -12.97
C GLN A 807 6.21 -14.20 -12.17
N ALA A 808 6.54 -15.31 -12.85
CA ALA A 808 6.74 -16.59 -12.17
C ALA A 808 8.04 -16.60 -11.36
N ALA A 809 8.03 -17.26 -10.20
CA ALA A 809 9.24 -17.49 -9.42
C ALA A 809 10.27 -18.27 -10.25
N GLY A 810 11.52 -17.82 -10.22
CA GLY A 810 12.59 -18.40 -11.03
C GLY A 810 12.67 -17.89 -12.47
N SER A 811 11.77 -17.02 -12.92
CA SER A 811 11.93 -16.31 -14.20
C SER A 811 13.29 -15.61 -14.26
N GLN A 812 13.90 -15.60 -15.43
CA GLN A 812 15.30 -15.17 -15.60
C GLN A 812 15.43 -14.38 -16.90
N ARG A 813 15.71 -13.08 -16.78
CA ARG A 813 16.05 -12.18 -17.89
C ARG A 813 16.81 -10.98 -17.37
N VAL A 814 17.57 -10.33 -18.24
CA VAL A 814 18.14 -8.99 -18.00
C VAL A 814 17.13 -7.91 -18.42
N GLY A 815 17.04 -6.83 -17.64
CA GLY A 815 16.19 -5.67 -17.88
C GLY A 815 14.72 -5.85 -17.45
N PRO A 816 13.93 -4.77 -17.52
CA PRO A 816 12.53 -4.77 -17.13
C PRO A 816 11.66 -5.70 -17.97
N TYR A 817 10.56 -6.14 -17.36
CA TYR A 817 9.42 -6.83 -17.97
C TYR A 817 8.33 -5.85 -18.40
N THR A 818 8.27 -4.65 -17.80
CA THR A 818 7.29 -3.59 -18.14
C THR A 818 7.43 -3.01 -19.55
N ASP A 819 8.49 -3.38 -20.26
CA ASP A 819 8.83 -2.93 -21.61
C ASP A 819 8.23 -3.81 -22.75
N GLU A 820 7.40 -4.79 -22.39
CA GLU A 820 6.63 -5.71 -23.25
C GLU A 820 5.14 -5.61 -22.92
#